data_AF-A0A496DTD2-F1
#
_entry.id   AF-A0A496DTD2-F1
#
_cell.length_a   1.000
_cell.length_b   1.000
_cell.length_c   1.000
_cell.angle_alpha   90.00
_cell.angle_beta   90.00
_cell.angle_gamma   90.00
#
_symmetry.space_group_name_H-M   'P 1'
#
loop_
_entity.id
_entity.type
_entity.pdbx_description
1 polymer ?
#
loop_
_entity_poly.entity_id
_entity_poly.type
_entity_poly.pdbx_seq_one_letter_code
_entity_poly.pdbx_strand_id
1 'polypeptide(L)'
;MIVEECKIYKGFVAVLLLIILFSCTDETMISGNVEGAYISIRNIDSQNTTHSGSEEDYDVNTLRVLAFNKTTGACISNIHYSKNQWIENIIRHPIVAGNYDFVFLANEPTDNVIANKLNTLSRYDDLNLIAYPASSFSSEKSIPMMQEINNVEVLPKGKGAKLSDGTTVSLLQLALNRLGVRVDVVLEAADNFDDIFNGVIFSGIPNLIPLTAQYSGSTIERNVTRNFTLREDGDYFSSVTPNIPGMNWARKITRIILPSNELERKNDPANAVVFTVDMEDSYNPSCELKINSEPVDYNLPKNTKLDLTGIIKQPLEMNIQASDWDSIANDWNISGNRVLNVSHTEVDITDFNGARISFSSNMPVVRIFDKVKVLSTNTYKETNEVFNALSSQEWQPNADERISYDPSTGAGYMDILLDLPNYIIGKETYEITLMAAEDFSGKNAIRRTITVKVSQYGNRYPFDINSTNHLWSNPYVGAFYKDDESGERIISGNKWSYWYQWRVEVPTEYQDFIVISSTPSFDPNVGTGSPGDPEDYPVIPNSQKGETGSFVQGRGRVYFRIGLKSKNPRKGVPRYGVVKLSYTENGTTYETDLYVRQGEAPDYIMRRGTNEGPDLGVKFSAYNLTARSFLNDVDTKDEWRQIDKSTDQVDFVKYPTQAGAHFQWGLPVAYASLALRAYHPTNVNNKSATWELSEWPIRRIETPTFWDATSGDKLKDYYEICPPGYHRPSDGPLDRIVLNSYTYNDVYKSEIRMSLFRNPMKGDGNWVTAEKPIDPQNKPEKYIPKILEEIKYGFYADGFFDRRPIVERDMIDGIERGSGKVSKYKGVSLDTTEAAYGGVLIFNPDNNASIFFPAAGRRWHTDGSLEYASETGYYWSSSAAPGWTDTSSGEEKGSAHGNIWGIEYNYLATTPKSSSHQFGFTIRCVKE
;
A
#
# COMPACT_ATOMS: atom_id res chain seq x y z
N MET A 1 -13.69 -8.63 -106.05
CA MET A 1 -13.25 -10.02 -106.29
C MET A 1 -13.98 -10.89 -105.28
N ILE A 2 -14.96 -11.70 -105.75
CA ILE A 2 -15.42 -13.00 -105.21
C ILE A 2 -16.03 -12.99 -103.78
N VAL A 3 -17.13 -13.66 -103.42
CA VAL A 3 -18.34 -14.26 -104.01
C VAL A 3 -19.12 -14.83 -102.79
N GLU A 4 -20.45 -14.78 -102.87
CA GLU A 4 -21.47 -15.69 -102.25
C GLU A 4 -21.74 -15.86 -100.74
N GLU A 5 -23.06 -15.80 -100.50
CA GLU A 5 -23.93 -16.69 -99.72
C GLU A 5 -24.25 -16.45 -98.22
N CYS A 6 -25.45 -15.87 -98.04
CA CYS A 6 -26.59 -16.40 -97.28
C CYS A 6 -26.37 -17.15 -95.95
N LYS A 7 -26.91 -16.58 -94.86
CA LYS A 7 -27.98 -17.23 -94.08
C LYS A 7 -28.69 -16.26 -93.14
N ILE A 8 -30.01 -16.18 -93.33
CA ILE A 8 -30.98 -15.52 -92.47
C ILE A 8 -30.96 -16.20 -91.09
N TYR A 9 -30.73 -15.43 -90.01
CA TYR A 9 -31.09 -15.85 -88.66
C TYR A 9 -32.09 -14.88 -88.04
N LYS A 10 -33.26 -15.45 -87.75
CA LYS A 10 -34.50 -14.87 -87.20
C LYS A 10 -34.35 -14.24 -85.79
N GLY A 11 -33.13 -13.90 -85.35
CA GLY A 11 -32.86 -13.32 -84.04
C GLY A 11 -32.92 -11.79 -84.01
N PHE A 12 -32.62 -11.11 -85.12
CA PHE A 12 -32.46 -9.65 -85.11
C PHE A 12 -33.78 -8.87 -85.28
N VAL A 13 -34.78 -9.48 -85.95
CA VAL A 13 -36.11 -8.87 -86.14
C VAL A 13 -36.99 -9.04 -84.90
N ALA A 14 -36.74 -10.06 -84.07
CA ALA A 14 -37.42 -10.22 -82.78
C ALA A 14 -36.92 -9.21 -81.74
N VAL A 15 -35.65 -8.78 -81.81
CA VAL A 15 -35.08 -7.79 -80.88
C VAL A 15 -35.47 -6.35 -81.25
N LEU A 16 -35.70 -6.04 -82.53
CA LEU A 16 -36.18 -4.70 -82.94
C LEU A 16 -37.70 -4.51 -82.85
N LEU A 17 -38.52 -5.58 -82.84
CA LEU A 17 -39.97 -5.49 -82.60
C LEU A 17 -40.36 -5.61 -81.11
N LEU A 18 -39.42 -5.97 -80.23
CA LEU A 18 -39.61 -5.94 -78.77
C LEU A 18 -39.29 -4.57 -78.14
N ILE A 19 -38.76 -3.61 -78.91
CA ILE A 19 -38.46 -2.24 -78.45
C ILE A 19 -39.66 -1.28 -78.66
N ILE A 20 -40.77 -1.72 -79.27
CA ILE A 20 -41.96 -0.89 -79.56
C ILE A 20 -43.19 -1.28 -78.69
N LEU A 21 -43.03 -2.15 -77.69
CA LEU A 21 -44.14 -2.54 -76.78
C LEU A 21 -43.88 -2.33 -75.27
N PHE A 22 -42.85 -1.55 -74.91
CA PHE A 22 -42.69 -1.00 -73.54
C PHE A 22 -42.34 0.49 -73.55
N SER A 23 -42.88 1.26 -74.50
CA SER A 23 -43.02 2.71 -74.35
C SER A 23 -44.44 3.05 -73.90
N CYS A 24 -44.84 2.53 -72.74
CA CYS A 24 -45.60 3.38 -71.84
C CYS A 24 -44.54 4.22 -71.14
N THR A 25 -44.36 5.45 -71.61
CA THR A 25 -44.05 6.54 -70.71
C THR A 25 -45.15 6.57 -69.66
N ASP A 26 -44.94 5.93 -68.51
CA ASP A 26 -45.24 6.59 -67.26
C ASP A 26 -43.95 7.40 -66.97
N GLU A 27 -43.78 8.66 -67.37
CA GLU A 27 -44.66 9.80 -67.09
C GLU A 27 -45.78 9.50 -66.09
N THR A 28 -45.41 8.93 -64.94
CA THR A 28 -45.98 9.44 -63.70
C THR A 28 -45.37 10.82 -63.45
N MET A 29 -45.76 11.75 -64.34
CA MET A 29 -46.29 13.02 -63.86
C MET A 29 -47.05 12.72 -62.59
N ILE A 30 -46.68 13.41 -61.52
CA ILE A 30 -47.44 13.47 -60.27
C ILE A 30 -48.79 14.09 -60.65
N SER A 31 -49.67 13.30 -61.23
CA SER A 31 -51.08 13.56 -61.43
C SER A 31 -51.88 12.40 -60.83
N GLY A 32 -51.40 11.90 -59.69
CA GLY A 32 -52.29 11.63 -58.57
C GLY A 32 -52.61 12.98 -57.97
N ASN A 33 -53.77 13.51 -58.32
CA ASN A 33 -54.30 14.77 -57.81
C ASN A 33 -54.42 14.68 -56.28
N VAL A 34 -53.36 15.09 -55.57
CA VAL A 34 -53.42 15.44 -54.16
C VAL A 34 -53.02 16.91 -54.04
N GLU A 35 -53.69 17.78 -54.81
CA GLU A 35 -54.01 19.11 -54.31
C GLU A 35 -54.82 18.94 -53.01
N GLY A 36 -54.13 18.70 -51.89
CA GLY A 36 -54.76 18.71 -50.58
C GLY A 36 -54.20 17.81 -49.48
N ALA A 37 -53.13 17.02 -49.64
CA ALA A 37 -52.57 16.29 -48.49
C ALA A 37 -51.09 15.94 -48.70
N TYR A 38 -50.23 16.62 -47.93
CA TYR A 38 -48.79 16.38 -47.85
C TYR A 38 -48.34 16.77 -46.44
N ILE A 39 -47.18 16.28 -46.04
CA ILE A 39 -46.45 16.78 -44.88
C ILE A 39 -45.15 17.41 -45.35
N SER A 40 -44.78 18.55 -44.79
CA SER A 40 -43.49 19.18 -45.08
C SER A 40 -42.48 18.79 -44.01
N ILE A 41 -41.33 18.26 -44.44
CA ILE A 41 -40.25 17.78 -43.59
C ILE A 41 -39.09 18.74 -43.76
N ARG A 42 -38.50 19.21 -42.65
CA ARG A 42 -37.38 20.17 -42.65
C ARG A 42 -36.20 19.62 -41.86
N ASN A 43 -35.08 20.34 -41.93
CA ASN A 43 -33.90 20.12 -41.10
C ASN A 43 -33.12 18.85 -41.49
N ILE A 44 -33.05 18.57 -42.80
CA ILE A 44 -32.46 17.34 -43.32
C ILE A 44 -30.93 17.46 -43.39
N ASP A 45 -30.41 18.55 -43.94
CA ASP A 45 -28.98 18.91 -44.00
C ASP A 45 -28.49 19.78 -42.81
N SER A 46 -29.31 19.95 -41.77
CA SER A 46 -29.07 21.01 -40.79
C SER A 46 -27.97 20.69 -39.77
N GLN A 47 -26.93 21.53 -39.78
CA GLN A 47 -26.05 21.78 -38.64
C GLN A 47 -26.85 22.48 -37.53
N ASN A 48 -27.05 21.83 -36.38
CA ASN A 48 -27.22 22.63 -35.16
C ASN A 48 -25.86 23.31 -34.92
N THR A 49 -25.86 24.63 -34.83
CA THR A 49 -24.66 25.50 -34.89
C THR A 49 -23.81 25.48 -33.62
N THR A 50 -23.71 24.34 -32.93
CA THR A 50 -23.05 24.20 -31.61
C THR A 50 -22.16 22.95 -31.47
N HIS A 51 -21.87 22.23 -32.55
CA HIS A 51 -21.45 20.82 -32.49
C HIS A 51 -19.98 20.58 -32.89
N SER A 52 -19.29 19.66 -32.21
CA SER A 52 -17.83 19.44 -32.33
C SER A 52 -17.37 18.49 -33.47
N GLY A 53 -18.27 18.15 -34.41
CA GLY A 53 -17.97 17.33 -35.59
C GLY A 53 -17.38 18.13 -36.76
N SER A 54 -16.98 17.46 -37.86
CA SER A 54 -16.57 18.14 -39.09
C SER A 54 -17.76 18.22 -40.06
N GLU A 55 -17.72 19.11 -41.06
CA GLU A 55 -18.85 19.35 -41.97
C GLU A 55 -19.35 18.07 -42.65
N GLU A 56 -18.42 17.18 -43.04
CA GLU A 56 -18.68 15.93 -43.75
C GLU A 56 -19.49 14.93 -42.90
N ASP A 57 -19.46 15.05 -41.57
CA ASP A 57 -20.23 14.18 -40.69
C ASP A 57 -21.74 14.47 -40.77
N TYR A 58 -22.11 15.67 -41.20
CA TYR A 58 -23.51 16.13 -41.28
C TYR A 58 -24.09 15.98 -42.68
N ASP A 59 -23.29 15.53 -43.65
CA ASP A 59 -23.76 15.39 -45.02
C ASP A 59 -24.88 14.36 -45.13
N VAL A 60 -26.04 14.82 -45.62
CA VAL A 60 -27.11 13.95 -46.08
C VAL A 60 -27.23 14.09 -47.59
N ASN A 61 -27.09 12.96 -48.30
CA ASN A 61 -27.13 12.87 -49.75
C ASN A 61 -28.39 12.17 -50.26
N THR A 62 -28.96 11.28 -49.45
CA THR A 62 -30.23 10.61 -49.71
C THR A 62 -31.08 10.56 -48.45
N LEU A 63 -32.41 10.60 -48.62
CA LEU A 63 -33.38 10.43 -47.54
C LEU A 63 -34.52 9.55 -48.03
N ARG A 64 -34.74 8.42 -47.38
CA ARG A 64 -35.95 7.61 -47.51
C ARG A 64 -36.94 7.99 -46.41
N VAL A 65 -38.18 8.27 -46.82
CA VAL A 65 -39.30 8.51 -45.90
C VAL A 65 -40.26 7.33 -45.97
N LEU A 66 -40.41 6.65 -44.85
CA LEU A 66 -41.34 5.55 -44.64
C LEU A 66 -42.46 6.01 -43.71
N ALA A 67 -43.70 5.69 -44.03
CA ALA A 67 -44.85 5.97 -43.17
C ALA A 67 -45.69 4.70 -42.97
N PHE A 68 -45.79 4.24 -41.74
CA PHE A 68 -46.55 3.05 -41.36
C PHE A 68 -47.85 3.46 -40.69
N ASN A 69 -48.99 2.94 -41.15
CA ASN A 69 -50.28 3.21 -40.52
C ASN A 69 -50.30 2.69 -39.08
N LYS A 70 -50.65 3.55 -38.11
CA LYS A 70 -50.56 3.18 -36.69
C LYS A 70 -51.45 2.01 -36.28
N THR A 71 -52.61 1.87 -36.92
CA THR A 71 -53.61 0.85 -36.57
C THR A 71 -53.32 -0.48 -37.24
N THR A 72 -52.89 -0.48 -38.51
CA THR A 72 -52.70 -1.73 -39.29
C THR A 72 -51.24 -2.19 -39.35
N GLY A 73 -50.29 -1.29 -39.09
CA GLY A 73 -48.85 -1.50 -39.25
C GLY A 73 -48.41 -1.59 -40.73
N ALA A 74 -49.30 -1.31 -41.68
CA ALA A 74 -48.99 -1.36 -43.11
C ALA A 74 -48.17 -0.14 -43.54
N CYS A 75 -47.17 -0.35 -44.39
CA CYS A 75 -46.42 0.72 -45.06
C CYS A 75 -47.31 1.41 -46.09
N ILE A 76 -47.67 2.67 -45.84
CA ILE A 76 -48.54 3.47 -46.71
C ILE A 76 -47.71 4.40 -47.61
N SER A 77 -46.48 4.70 -47.22
CA SER A 77 -45.56 5.50 -48.01
C SER A 77 -44.14 4.98 -47.86
N ASN A 78 -43.42 4.88 -48.98
CA ASN A 78 -42.00 4.53 -49.06
C ASN A 78 -41.38 5.26 -50.24
N ILE A 79 -40.82 6.44 -49.98
CA ILE A 79 -40.27 7.30 -51.04
C ILE A 79 -38.81 7.60 -50.72
N HIS A 80 -37.94 7.31 -51.69
CA HIS A 80 -36.51 7.59 -51.64
C HIS A 80 -36.21 8.89 -52.40
N TYR A 81 -35.68 9.89 -51.69
CA TYR A 81 -35.31 11.19 -52.21
C TYR A 81 -33.80 11.33 -52.34
N SER A 82 -33.34 11.91 -53.44
CA SER A 82 -31.97 12.39 -53.64
C SER A 82 -31.86 13.86 -53.27
N LYS A 83 -30.69 14.33 -52.81
CA LYS A 83 -30.45 15.70 -52.33
C LYS A 83 -30.99 16.82 -53.23
N ASN A 84 -30.93 16.63 -54.55
CA ASN A 84 -31.43 17.59 -55.54
C ASN A 84 -32.95 17.80 -55.54
N GLN A 85 -33.72 16.98 -54.82
CA GLN A 85 -35.19 17.08 -54.75
C GLN A 85 -35.69 17.96 -53.60
N TRP A 86 -34.79 18.49 -52.76
CA TRP A 86 -35.13 19.21 -51.53
C TRP A 86 -34.90 20.69 -51.79
N ILE A 87 -35.89 21.54 -51.52
CA ILE A 87 -35.80 23.00 -51.77
C ILE A 87 -35.69 23.67 -50.40
N GLU A 88 -34.66 24.48 -50.20
CA GLU A 88 -34.39 25.16 -48.92
C GLU A 88 -34.35 24.20 -47.71
N ASN A 89 -33.79 23.00 -47.90
CA ASN A 89 -33.72 21.94 -46.88
C ASN A 89 -35.12 21.43 -46.41
N ILE A 90 -36.11 21.50 -47.30
CA ILE A 90 -37.48 21.05 -47.07
C ILE A 90 -37.92 20.07 -48.17
N ILE A 91 -38.51 18.95 -47.76
CA ILE A 91 -39.19 17.99 -48.65
C ILE A 91 -40.69 18.08 -48.39
N ARG A 92 -41.49 18.15 -49.46
CA ARG A 92 -42.94 17.93 -49.39
C ARG A 92 -43.24 16.47 -49.68
N HIS A 93 -43.51 15.72 -48.62
CA HIS A 93 -43.82 14.30 -48.73
C HIS A 93 -45.32 14.09 -48.94
N PRO A 94 -45.75 13.49 -50.08
CA PRO A 94 -47.16 13.25 -50.35
C PRO A 94 -47.68 12.16 -49.42
N ILE A 95 -48.68 12.48 -48.59
CA ILE A 95 -49.33 11.54 -47.68
C ILE A 95 -50.71 12.07 -47.28
N VAL A 96 -51.70 11.19 -47.21
CA VAL A 96 -53.05 11.53 -46.79
C VAL A 96 -53.14 11.77 -45.28
N ALA A 97 -54.19 12.46 -44.83
CA ALA A 97 -54.43 12.65 -43.40
C ALA A 97 -54.70 11.31 -42.70
N GLY A 98 -54.10 11.13 -41.52
CA GLY A 98 -54.14 9.86 -40.79
C GLY A 98 -53.10 9.82 -39.68
N ASN A 99 -53.06 8.71 -38.93
CA ASN A 99 -52.08 8.52 -37.85
C ASN A 99 -51.01 7.50 -38.27
N TYR A 100 -49.74 7.88 -38.17
CA TYR A 100 -48.61 7.12 -38.70
C TYR A 100 -47.43 7.06 -37.72
N ASP A 101 -46.65 5.99 -37.81
CA ASP A 101 -45.27 5.96 -37.34
C ASP A 101 -44.35 6.21 -38.54
N PHE A 102 -43.53 7.26 -38.47
CA PHE A 102 -42.59 7.60 -39.53
C PHE A 102 -41.20 7.05 -39.22
N VAL A 103 -40.54 6.51 -40.25
CA VAL A 103 -39.13 6.14 -40.21
C VAL A 103 -38.39 6.88 -41.33
N PHE A 104 -37.32 7.56 -40.95
CA PHE A 104 -36.44 8.30 -41.86
C PHE A 104 -35.10 7.58 -41.91
N LEU A 105 -34.66 7.23 -43.11
CA LEU A 105 -33.34 6.63 -43.35
C LEU A 105 -32.54 7.57 -44.24
N ALA A 106 -31.40 8.02 -43.74
CA ALA A 106 -30.51 8.92 -44.46
C ALA A 106 -29.23 8.19 -44.86
N ASN A 107 -28.69 8.50 -46.03
CA ASN A 107 -27.46 7.91 -46.57
C ASN A 107 -27.50 6.37 -46.57
N GLU A 108 -28.60 5.78 -47.04
CA GLU A 108 -28.72 4.32 -47.13
C GLU A 108 -27.61 3.71 -48.01
N PRO A 109 -27.07 2.52 -47.68
CA PRO A 109 -26.01 1.89 -48.46
C PRO A 109 -26.43 1.61 -49.90
N THR A 110 -25.51 1.81 -50.86
CA THR A 110 -25.74 1.58 -52.30
C THR A 110 -25.78 0.10 -52.70
N ASP A 111 -25.85 -0.82 -51.73
CA ASP A 111 -25.91 -2.26 -51.98
C ASP A 111 -27.29 -2.63 -52.56
N ASN A 112 -27.29 -3.26 -53.74
CA ASN A 112 -28.53 -3.66 -54.43
C ASN A 112 -29.43 -4.58 -53.58
N VAL A 113 -28.86 -5.43 -52.71
CA VAL A 113 -29.62 -6.31 -51.82
C VAL A 113 -30.37 -5.49 -50.77
N ILE A 114 -29.72 -4.48 -50.19
CA ILE A 114 -30.32 -3.59 -49.19
C ILE A 114 -31.37 -2.71 -49.83
N ALA A 115 -31.06 -2.09 -50.97
CA ALA A 115 -32.00 -1.28 -51.73
C ALA A 115 -33.26 -2.07 -52.11
N ASN A 116 -33.11 -3.32 -52.58
CA ASN A 116 -34.24 -4.19 -52.90
C ASN A 116 -35.10 -4.48 -51.66
N LYS A 117 -34.48 -4.83 -50.52
CA LYS A 117 -35.22 -5.06 -49.26
C LYS A 117 -36.00 -3.81 -48.81
N LEU A 118 -35.36 -2.64 -48.87
CA LEU A 118 -35.98 -1.36 -48.51
C LEU A 118 -37.12 -0.98 -49.47
N ASN A 119 -37.00 -1.28 -50.77
CA ASN A 119 -38.04 -0.99 -51.75
C ASN A 119 -39.27 -1.90 -51.62
N THR A 120 -39.12 -3.10 -51.04
CA THR A 120 -40.21 -4.09 -50.90
C THR A 120 -40.89 -4.07 -49.53
N LEU A 121 -40.59 -3.09 -48.65
CA LEU A 121 -41.18 -2.99 -47.32
C LEU A 121 -42.70 -2.85 -47.38
N SER A 122 -43.39 -3.73 -46.67
CA SER A 122 -44.85 -3.79 -46.60
C SER A 122 -45.40 -3.48 -45.21
N ARG A 123 -44.60 -3.72 -44.16
CA ARG A 123 -44.93 -3.48 -42.75
C ARG A 123 -43.70 -3.04 -41.97
N TYR A 124 -43.91 -2.48 -40.78
CA TYR A 124 -42.81 -2.02 -39.91
C TYR A 124 -41.83 -3.16 -39.58
N ASP A 125 -42.35 -4.35 -39.23
CA ASP A 125 -41.53 -5.51 -38.84
C ASP A 125 -40.57 -5.98 -39.94
N ASP A 126 -40.80 -5.62 -41.20
CA ASP A 126 -39.87 -5.93 -42.30
C ASP A 126 -38.50 -5.24 -42.09
N LEU A 127 -38.45 -4.13 -41.35
CA LEU A 127 -37.20 -3.46 -40.95
C LEU A 127 -36.35 -4.31 -40.00
N ASN A 128 -36.96 -5.21 -39.22
CA ASN A 128 -36.26 -6.13 -38.30
C ASN A 128 -35.39 -7.17 -39.03
N LEU A 129 -35.46 -7.23 -40.36
CA LEU A 129 -34.66 -8.13 -41.21
C LEU A 129 -33.55 -7.39 -41.98
N ILE A 130 -33.35 -6.10 -41.70
CA ILE A 130 -32.40 -5.24 -42.41
C ILE A 130 -31.29 -4.78 -41.45
N ALA A 131 -30.05 -5.00 -41.88
CA ALA A 131 -28.85 -4.49 -41.25
C ALA A 131 -27.90 -3.97 -42.33
N TYR A 132 -27.14 -2.93 -42.01
CA TYR A 132 -26.14 -2.34 -42.89
C TYR A 132 -24.77 -2.98 -42.63
N PRO A 133 -23.99 -3.33 -43.68
CA PRO A 133 -22.68 -3.95 -43.49
C PRO A 133 -21.69 -2.95 -42.93
N ALA A 134 -20.71 -3.44 -42.18
CA ALA A 134 -19.63 -2.64 -41.61
C ALA A 134 -18.97 -1.71 -42.64
N SER A 135 -18.83 -2.16 -43.89
CA SER A 135 -18.26 -1.40 -45.01
C SER A 135 -19.05 -0.13 -45.40
N SER A 136 -20.26 0.06 -44.87
CA SER A 136 -21.06 1.28 -45.05
C SER A 136 -20.58 2.43 -44.14
N PHE A 137 -19.84 2.11 -43.09
CA PHE A 137 -19.39 3.05 -42.07
C PHE A 137 -17.90 3.32 -42.26
N SER A 138 -17.51 4.27 -43.10
CA SER A 138 -16.11 4.65 -43.29
C SER A 138 -16.00 6.15 -43.38
N SER A 139 -14.84 6.69 -43.03
CA SER A 139 -14.60 8.13 -43.07
C SER A 139 -14.79 8.73 -44.46
N GLU A 140 -14.56 7.97 -45.53
CA GLU A 140 -14.77 8.40 -46.92
C GLU A 140 -16.23 8.38 -47.41
N LYS A 141 -17.20 7.99 -46.57
CA LYS A 141 -18.61 7.87 -46.94
C LYS A 141 -19.50 8.72 -46.05
N SER A 142 -20.60 9.22 -46.62
CA SER A 142 -21.66 9.84 -45.83
C SER A 142 -22.27 8.83 -44.86
N ILE A 143 -22.38 9.21 -43.59
CA ILE A 143 -22.69 8.29 -42.50
C ILE A 143 -24.18 7.92 -42.58
N PRO A 144 -24.55 6.62 -42.59
CA PRO A 144 -25.95 6.20 -42.51
C PRO A 144 -26.61 6.73 -41.22
N MET A 145 -27.83 7.26 -41.34
CA MET A 145 -28.58 7.81 -40.20
C MET A 145 -30.02 7.31 -40.18
N MET A 146 -30.63 7.33 -39.00
CA MET A 146 -32.01 6.92 -38.80
C MET A 146 -32.72 7.77 -37.75
N GLN A 147 -34.01 8.01 -37.97
CA GLN A 147 -34.91 8.57 -36.97
C GLN A 147 -36.28 7.92 -37.06
N GLU A 148 -36.89 7.66 -35.91
CA GLU A 148 -38.28 7.27 -35.81
C GLU A 148 -39.07 8.38 -35.12
N ILE A 149 -40.23 8.73 -35.69
CA ILE A 149 -41.18 9.64 -35.05
C ILE A 149 -42.52 8.91 -35.00
N ASN A 150 -42.89 8.47 -33.80
CA ASN A 150 -44.05 7.64 -33.56
C ASN A 150 -45.31 8.49 -33.28
N ASN A 151 -46.47 7.95 -33.67
CA ASN A 151 -47.79 8.52 -33.39
C ASN A 151 -47.96 9.97 -33.91
N VAL A 152 -47.70 10.15 -35.20
CA VAL A 152 -47.84 11.41 -35.92
C VAL A 152 -49.20 11.45 -36.63
N GLU A 153 -50.08 12.32 -36.17
CA GLU A 153 -51.35 12.61 -36.84
C GLU A 153 -51.13 13.66 -37.93
N VAL A 154 -51.09 13.23 -39.19
CA VAL A 154 -51.01 14.12 -40.36
C VAL A 154 -52.33 14.82 -40.56
N LEU A 155 -52.31 16.15 -40.60
CA LEU A 155 -53.51 16.98 -40.74
C LEU A 155 -53.90 17.19 -42.22
N PRO A 156 -55.21 17.28 -42.53
CA PRO A 156 -55.66 17.52 -43.90
C PRO A 156 -55.14 18.84 -44.50
N LYS A 157 -55.01 18.90 -45.83
CA LYS A 157 -54.73 20.13 -46.59
C LYS A 157 -53.37 20.77 -46.28
N GLY A 158 -52.38 19.96 -45.93
CA GLY A 158 -51.01 20.43 -45.71
C GLY A 158 -50.86 21.31 -44.46
N LYS A 159 -51.75 21.15 -43.48
CA LYS A 159 -51.73 21.91 -42.22
C LYS A 159 -50.65 21.46 -41.22
N GLY A 160 -49.77 20.54 -41.64
CA GLY A 160 -48.72 19.97 -40.81
C GLY A 160 -49.16 18.70 -40.09
N ALA A 161 -48.66 18.49 -38.88
CA ALA A 161 -48.94 17.29 -38.10
C ALA A 161 -49.11 17.60 -36.61
N LYS A 162 -49.84 16.75 -35.91
CA LYS A 162 -49.90 16.72 -34.46
C LYS A 162 -49.04 15.57 -33.94
N LEU A 163 -48.13 15.90 -33.02
CA LEU A 163 -47.17 14.97 -32.44
C LEU A 163 -47.77 14.28 -31.19
N SER A 164 -47.07 13.28 -30.67
CA SER A 164 -47.51 12.46 -29.54
C SER A 164 -47.71 13.24 -28.23
N ASP A 165 -46.99 14.35 -28.05
CA ASP A 165 -47.12 15.28 -26.92
C ASP A 165 -48.32 16.24 -27.06
N GLY A 166 -49.06 16.16 -28.18
CA GLY A 166 -50.20 17.01 -28.51
C GLY A 166 -49.83 18.29 -29.26
N THR A 167 -48.54 18.56 -29.46
CA THR A 167 -48.04 19.75 -30.18
C THR A 167 -48.42 19.67 -31.66
N THR A 168 -48.93 20.78 -32.21
CA THR A 168 -49.18 20.89 -33.66
C THR A 168 -48.05 21.66 -34.30
N VAL A 169 -47.40 21.04 -35.29
CA VAL A 169 -46.28 21.61 -36.04
C VAL A 169 -46.66 21.81 -37.50
N SER A 170 -46.27 22.94 -38.09
CA SER A 170 -46.48 23.19 -39.52
C SER A 170 -45.47 22.44 -40.41
N LEU A 171 -44.29 22.12 -39.86
CA LEU A 171 -43.20 21.40 -40.51
C LEU A 171 -42.73 20.31 -39.54
N LEU A 172 -42.58 19.07 -40.01
CA LEU A 172 -41.99 17.99 -39.23
C LEU A 172 -40.47 18.16 -39.23
N GLN A 173 -39.89 18.39 -38.07
CA GLN A 173 -38.46 18.65 -37.92
C GLN A 173 -37.71 17.35 -37.65
N LEU A 174 -36.69 17.07 -38.46
CA LEU A 174 -35.82 15.92 -38.26
C LEU A 174 -34.65 16.22 -37.32
N ALA A 175 -34.25 15.16 -36.61
CA ALA A 175 -33.06 15.02 -35.76
C ALA A 175 -32.54 13.60 -35.98
N LEU A 176 -31.81 13.41 -37.09
CA LEU A 176 -31.31 12.12 -37.53
C LEU A 176 -30.16 11.65 -36.64
N ASN A 177 -30.26 10.43 -36.11
CA ASN A 177 -29.18 9.81 -35.34
C ASN A 177 -28.30 8.97 -36.26
N ARG A 178 -26.99 9.19 -36.21
CA ARG A 178 -26.05 8.36 -36.96
C ARG A 178 -26.03 6.94 -36.43
N LEU A 179 -25.94 5.98 -37.34
CA LEU A 179 -25.81 4.56 -37.02
C LEU A 179 -24.34 4.14 -36.79
N GLY A 180 -23.39 5.08 -36.94
CA GLY A 180 -21.97 4.88 -36.69
C GLY A 180 -21.46 5.64 -35.46
N VAL A 181 -20.17 5.45 -35.18
CA VAL A 181 -19.40 6.08 -34.11
C VAL A 181 -18.21 6.80 -34.72
N ARG A 182 -17.96 8.03 -34.30
CA ARG A 182 -16.74 8.77 -34.65
C ARG A 182 -15.68 8.56 -33.57
N VAL A 183 -14.43 8.34 -33.96
CA VAL A 183 -13.28 8.19 -33.07
C VAL A 183 -12.18 9.16 -33.47
N ASP A 184 -11.79 10.02 -32.53
CA ASP A 184 -10.62 10.86 -32.59
C ASP A 184 -9.64 10.40 -31.49
N VAL A 185 -8.35 10.33 -31.77
CA VAL A 185 -7.33 9.82 -30.82
C VAL A 185 -6.17 10.79 -30.71
N VAL A 186 -5.69 11.04 -29.50
CA VAL A 186 -4.39 11.64 -29.22
C VAL A 186 -3.55 10.61 -28.48
N LEU A 187 -2.44 10.20 -29.08
CA LEU A 187 -1.44 9.33 -28.46
C LEU A 187 -0.31 10.20 -27.94
N GLU A 188 0.12 10.00 -26.69
CA GLU A 188 1.26 10.68 -26.08
C GLU A 188 2.23 9.66 -25.47
N ALA A 189 3.54 9.97 -25.51
CA ALA A 189 4.60 9.12 -24.97
C ALA A 189 5.79 9.91 -24.46
N ALA A 190 6.48 9.35 -23.46
CA ALA A 190 7.73 9.91 -22.92
C ALA A 190 8.91 9.70 -23.88
N ASP A 191 8.92 8.57 -24.58
CA ASP A 191 9.89 8.24 -25.61
C ASP A 191 9.44 8.75 -26.99
N ASN A 192 10.40 8.95 -27.89
CA ASN A 192 10.12 9.28 -29.28
C ASN A 192 9.88 7.99 -30.09
N PHE A 193 8.70 7.90 -30.72
CA PHE A 193 8.29 6.73 -31.51
C PHE A 193 8.17 7.00 -33.02
N ASP A 194 8.69 8.12 -33.51
CA ASP A 194 8.60 8.48 -34.93
C ASP A 194 9.15 7.41 -35.90
N ASP A 195 10.19 6.67 -35.49
CA ASP A 195 10.85 5.66 -36.32
C ASP A 195 10.11 4.31 -36.37
N ILE A 196 9.19 4.05 -35.44
CA ILE A 196 8.54 2.74 -35.28
C ILE A 196 7.01 2.80 -35.31
N PHE A 197 6.39 3.97 -35.13
CA PHE A 197 4.95 4.12 -35.21
C PHE A 197 4.48 4.05 -36.67
N ASN A 198 3.72 3.01 -37.02
CA ASN A 198 3.19 2.79 -38.38
C ASN A 198 1.70 3.12 -38.50
N GLY A 199 0.95 3.16 -37.40
CA GLY A 199 -0.46 3.53 -37.42
C GLY A 199 -1.28 2.96 -36.26
N VAL A 200 -2.56 2.70 -36.53
CA VAL A 200 -3.51 2.15 -35.55
C VAL A 200 -4.40 1.08 -36.16
N ILE A 201 -4.82 0.12 -35.34
CA ILE A 201 -5.67 -1.00 -35.74
C ILE A 201 -6.88 -1.08 -34.80
N PHE A 202 -8.07 -1.24 -35.38
CA PHE A 202 -9.30 -1.54 -34.66
C PHE A 202 -9.77 -2.95 -35.02
N SER A 203 -9.84 -3.86 -34.06
CA SER A 203 -10.32 -5.23 -34.25
C SER A 203 -11.54 -5.52 -33.35
N GLY A 204 -12.23 -6.64 -33.58
CA GLY A 204 -13.47 -6.95 -32.86
C GLY A 204 -14.68 -6.13 -33.32
N ILE A 205 -14.61 -5.50 -34.50
CA ILE A 205 -15.67 -4.65 -35.04
C ILE A 205 -16.85 -5.53 -35.51
N PRO A 206 -18.13 -5.14 -35.24
CA PRO A 206 -19.29 -5.87 -35.73
C PRO A 206 -19.39 -5.80 -37.26
N ASN A 207 -19.75 -6.93 -37.89
CA ASN A 207 -19.90 -7.05 -39.33
C ASN A 207 -21.19 -6.40 -39.89
N LEU A 208 -22.21 -6.22 -39.03
CA LEU A 208 -23.56 -5.77 -39.38
C LEU A 208 -24.10 -4.79 -38.33
N ILE A 209 -24.80 -3.75 -38.78
CA ILE A 209 -25.52 -2.78 -37.94
C ILE A 209 -27.01 -2.86 -38.22
N PRO A 210 -27.82 -3.43 -37.30
CA PRO A 210 -29.26 -3.49 -37.47
C PRO A 210 -29.92 -2.10 -37.48
N LEU A 211 -31.01 -1.97 -38.25
CA LEU A 211 -31.83 -0.75 -38.22
C LEU A 211 -32.68 -0.66 -36.94
N THR A 212 -33.12 -1.79 -36.41
CA THR A 212 -34.01 -1.85 -35.24
C THR A 212 -33.41 -2.70 -34.12
N ALA A 213 -33.86 -2.46 -32.89
CA ALA A 213 -33.47 -3.27 -31.72
C ALA A 213 -34.07 -4.69 -31.73
N GLN A 214 -35.06 -4.96 -32.59
CA GLN A 214 -35.74 -6.27 -32.69
C GLN A 214 -35.19 -7.12 -33.84
N TYR A 215 -33.95 -6.89 -34.23
CA TYR A 215 -33.33 -7.55 -35.37
C TYR A 215 -33.38 -9.09 -35.25
N SER A 216 -33.86 -9.74 -36.31
CA SER A 216 -34.04 -11.20 -36.38
C SER A 216 -33.40 -11.79 -37.64
N GLY A 217 -32.47 -11.06 -38.25
CA GLY A 217 -31.69 -11.52 -39.40
C GLY A 217 -30.51 -12.42 -39.02
N SER A 218 -29.46 -12.38 -39.83
CA SER A 218 -28.24 -13.17 -39.63
C SER A 218 -27.48 -12.76 -38.37
N THR A 219 -26.78 -13.71 -37.73
CA THR A 219 -25.93 -13.43 -36.56
C THR A 219 -24.94 -12.29 -36.81
N ILE A 220 -24.84 -11.37 -35.84
CA ILE A 220 -23.85 -10.29 -35.85
C ILE A 220 -22.53 -10.85 -35.32
N GLU A 221 -21.52 -10.93 -36.19
CA GLU A 221 -20.17 -11.38 -35.85
C GLU A 221 -19.26 -10.19 -35.56
N ARG A 222 -18.33 -10.33 -34.62
CA ARG A 222 -17.37 -9.28 -34.21
C ARG A 222 -15.95 -9.63 -34.69
N ASN A 223 -15.81 -9.80 -35.99
CA ASN A 223 -14.58 -10.29 -36.63
C ASN A 223 -13.98 -9.30 -37.64
N VAL A 224 -14.57 -8.11 -37.81
CA VAL A 224 -14.03 -7.10 -38.71
C VAL A 224 -12.81 -6.44 -38.06
N THR A 225 -11.75 -6.29 -38.84
CA THR A 225 -10.53 -5.57 -38.46
C THR A 225 -10.28 -4.45 -39.46
N ARG A 226 -9.88 -3.28 -38.98
CA ARG A 226 -9.52 -2.12 -39.80
C ARG A 226 -8.16 -1.61 -39.40
N ASN A 227 -7.30 -1.48 -40.39
CA ASN A 227 -5.95 -0.96 -40.22
C ASN A 227 -5.91 0.43 -40.85
N PHE A 228 -5.35 1.39 -40.13
CA PHE A 228 -5.05 2.72 -40.62
C PHE A 228 -3.56 2.92 -40.48
N THR A 229 -2.86 3.10 -41.59
CA THR A 229 -1.39 3.22 -41.60
C THR A 229 -0.96 4.59 -42.08
N LEU A 230 0.23 5.04 -41.67
CA LEU A 230 0.80 6.30 -42.16
C LEU A 230 0.98 6.29 -43.69
N ARG A 231 1.21 5.12 -44.28
CA ARG A 231 1.46 4.97 -45.73
C ARG A 231 0.19 5.09 -46.56
N GLU A 232 -0.89 4.46 -46.13
CA GLU A 232 -2.14 4.38 -46.89
C GLU A 232 -3.15 5.45 -46.47
N ASP A 233 -3.08 5.90 -45.21
CA ASP A 233 -4.10 6.74 -44.57
C ASP A 233 -3.51 7.98 -43.87
N GLY A 234 -2.37 8.47 -44.37
CA GLY A 234 -1.58 9.55 -43.75
C GLY A 234 -2.38 10.82 -43.41
N ASP A 235 -3.45 11.12 -44.15
CA ASP A 235 -4.30 12.29 -43.94
C ASP A 235 -5.05 12.27 -42.60
N TYR A 236 -5.23 11.10 -41.96
CA TYR A 236 -5.82 11.03 -40.62
C TYR A 236 -4.82 11.32 -39.51
N PHE A 237 -3.51 11.34 -39.80
CA PHE A 237 -2.45 11.45 -38.79
C PHE A 237 -1.77 12.82 -38.82
N SER A 238 -1.59 13.42 -37.65
CA SER A 238 -0.84 14.67 -37.50
C SER A 238 0.02 14.66 -36.24
N SER A 239 1.20 15.29 -36.32
CA SER A 239 2.02 15.56 -35.14
C SER A 239 1.41 16.69 -34.33
N VAL A 240 1.33 16.53 -33.01
CA VAL A 240 0.83 17.56 -32.09
C VAL A 240 1.78 17.73 -30.91
N THR A 241 1.66 18.83 -30.19
CA THR A 241 2.41 19.03 -28.94
C THR A 241 1.77 18.18 -27.84
N PRO A 242 2.55 17.40 -27.07
CA PRO A 242 2.01 16.66 -25.94
C PRO A 242 1.38 17.61 -24.91
N ASN A 243 0.19 17.26 -24.42
CA ASN A 243 -0.52 18.05 -23.41
C ASN A 243 -0.15 17.61 -21.99
N ILE A 244 0.45 16.42 -21.83
CA ILE A 244 0.85 15.85 -20.55
C ILE A 244 2.31 16.23 -20.23
N PRO A 245 2.59 16.86 -19.06
CA PRO A 245 3.95 17.16 -18.64
C PRO A 245 4.85 15.92 -18.60
N GLY A 246 6.01 15.98 -19.24
CA GLY A 246 6.99 14.88 -19.31
C GLY A 246 6.86 13.98 -20.55
N MET A 247 5.89 14.23 -21.43
CA MET A 247 5.79 13.57 -22.73
C MET A 247 6.58 14.32 -23.79
N ASN A 248 7.30 13.60 -24.66
CA ASN A 248 8.15 14.16 -25.72
C ASN A 248 7.62 13.86 -27.13
N TRP A 249 6.64 12.96 -27.25
CA TRP A 249 6.07 12.54 -28.52
C TRP A 249 4.55 12.53 -28.44
N ALA A 250 3.90 13.04 -29.49
CA ALA A 250 2.46 12.90 -29.63
C ALA A 250 2.00 12.82 -31.09
N ARG A 251 0.96 12.02 -31.32
CA ARG A 251 0.28 11.85 -32.61
C ARG A 251 -1.22 11.94 -32.44
N LYS A 252 -1.86 12.75 -33.27
CA LYS A 252 -3.30 12.88 -33.34
C LYS A 252 -3.83 12.13 -34.56
N ILE A 253 -4.80 11.26 -34.32
CA ILE A 253 -5.59 10.56 -35.33
C ILE A 253 -6.99 11.19 -35.36
N THR A 254 -7.46 11.63 -36.53
CA THR A 254 -8.75 12.33 -36.64
C THR A 254 -9.74 11.61 -37.50
N ARG A 255 -11.00 11.63 -37.06
CA ARG A 255 -12.20 11.29 -37.82
C ARG A 255 -12.19 9.86 -38.35
N ILE A 256 -12.00 8.89 -37.47
CA ILE A 256 -12.22 7.47 -37.80
C ILE A 256 -13.70 7.14 -37.61
N ILE A 257 -14.40 6.70 -38.67
CA ILE A 257 -15.80 6.28 -38.58
C ILE A 257 -15.87 4.75 -38.48
N LEU A 258 -16.40 4.25 -37.37
CA LEU A 258 -16.63 2.84 -37.09
C LEU A 258 -18.14 2.53 -37.03
N PRO A 259 -18.56 1.29 -37.35
CA PRO A 259 -19.92 0.84 -37.06
C PRO A 259 -20.15 0.77 -35.53
N SER A 260 -21.36 1.09 -35.06
CA SER A 260 -21.72 0.97 -33.63
C SER A 260 -21.69 -0.47 -33.14
N ASN A 261 -21.37 -0.70 -31.87
CA ASN A 261 -21.37 -2.03 -31.26
C ASN A 261 -22.35 -2.05 -30.08
N GLU A 262 -23.59 -2.41 -30.33
CA GLU A 262 -24.63 -2.55 -29.31
C GLU A 262 -24.69 -4.03 -28.85
N LEU A 263 -24.43 -4.27 -27.57
CA LEU A 263 -24.28 -5.56 -26.92
C LEU A 263 -25.48 -5.87 -26.03
N GLU A 264 -26.05 -7.07 -26.14
CA GLU A 264 -27.03 -7.58 -25.17
C GLU A 264 -26.41 -7.72 -23.77
N ARG A 265 -25.17 -8.20 -23.69
CA ARG A 265 -24.35 -8.27 -22.47
C ARG A 265 -23.22 -7.26 -22.53
N LYS A 266 -23.47 -6.12 -21.92
CA LYS A 266 -22.60 -4.95 -21.93
C LYS A 266 -21.23 -5.20 -21.31
N ASN A 267 -21.13 -6.10 -20.32
CA ASN A 267 -19.93 -6.31 -19.52
C ASN A 267 -19.05 -7.48 -19.97
N ASP A 268 -19.31 -8.07 -21.14
CA ASP A 268 -18.53 -9.18 -21.67
C ASP A 268 -17.33 -8.70 -22.52
N PRO A 269 -16.08 -8.80 -22.02
CA PRO A 269 -14.89 -8.31 -22.72
C PRO A 269 -14.65 -9.02 -24.06
N ALA A 270 -15.16 -10.24 -24.24
CA ALA A 270 -14.99 -10.98 -25.49
C ALA A 270 -15.68 -10.32 -26.70
N ASN A 271 -16.59 -9.38 -26.46
CA ASN A 271 -17.32 -8.63 -27.49
C ASN A 271 -16.84 -7.18 -27.65
N ALA A 272 -15.74 -6.80 -26.99
CA ALA A 272 -15.17 -5.47 -27.07
C ALA A 272 -14.49 -5.21 -28.42
N VAL A 273 -14.55 -3.95 -28.88
CA VAL A 273 -13.66 -3.48 -29.94
C VAL A 273 -12.30 -3.21 -29.31
N VAL A 274 -11.23 -3.73 -29.92
CA VAL A 274 -9.86 -3.56 -29.42
C VAL A 274 -9.15 -2.52 -30.26
N PHE A 275 -8.56 -1.54 -29.60
CA PHE A 275 -7.68 -0.54 -30.20
C PHE A 275 -6.22 -0.95 -29.97
N THR A 276 -5.44 -0.98 -31.05
CA THR A 276 -4.03 -1.36 -31.03
C THR A 276 -3.21 -0.26 -31.72
N VAL A 277 -2.10 0.12 -31.10
CA VAL A 277 -1.09 0.98 -31.72
C VAL A 277 -0.14 0.08 -32.51
N ASP A 278 -0.01 0.34 -33.80
CA ASP A 278 0.87 -0.44 -34.68
C ASP A 278 2.28 0.14 -34.66
N MET A 279 3.20 -0.63 -34.08
CA MET A 279 4.62 -0.30 -33.86
C MET A 279 5.54 -1.19 -34.71
N GLU A 280 5.02 -1.68 -35.85
CA GLU A 280 5.70 -2.60 -36.77
C GLU A 280 6.16 -3.91 -36.11
N ASP A 281 7.45 -4.22 -36.18
CA ASP A 281 8.07 -5.42 -35.61
C ASP A 281 8.25 -5.32 -34.08
N SER A 282 7.92 -4.18 -33.47
CA SER A 282 7.97 -3.99 -32.01
C SER A 282 6.71 -4.55 -31.32
N TYR A 283 6.69 -4.48 -29.99
CA TYR A 283 5.48 -4.81 -29.24
C TYR A 283 4.37 -3.79 -29.55
N ASN A 284 3.22 -4.28 -30.03
CA ASN A 284 2.04 -3.47 -30.35
C ASN A 284 1.13 -3.36 -29.11
N PRO A 285 1.16 -2.24 -28.36
CA PRO A 285 0.31 -2.08 -27.20
C PRO A 285 -1.16 -1.97 -27.63
N SER A 286 -2.04 -2.64 -26.90
CA SER A 286 -3.48 -2.66 -27.18
C SER A 286 -4.34 -2.56 -25.93
N CYS A 287 -5.59 -2.14 -26.11
CA CYS A 287 -6.59 -2.11 -25.06
C CYS A 287 -8.01 -2.31 -25.62
N GLU A 288 -8.89 -2.87 -24.80
CA GLU A 288 -10.33 -2.95 -25.08
C GLU A 288 -10.98 -1.57 -24.93
N LEU A 289 -11.73 -1.14 -25.93
CA LEU A 289 -12.58 0.05 -25.82
C LEU A 289 -13.74 -0.25 -24.88
N LYS A 290 -13.83 0.51 -23.79
CA LYS A 290 -14.86 0.36 -22.77
C LYS A 290 -15.29 1.70 -22.19
N ILE A 291 -16.58 1.83 -21.92
CA ILE A 291 -17.16 2.88 -21.11
C ILE A 291 -16.91 2.49 -19.65
N ASN A 292 -16.25 3.37 -18.90
CA ASN A 292 -15.86 3.13 -17.51
C ASN A 292 -17.06 3.34 -16.56
N SER A 293 -18.03 2.42 -16.63
CA SER A 293 -19.20 2.30 -15.75
C SER A 293 -19.08 1.10 -14.81
N GLU A 294 -19.92 1.01 -13.79
CA GLU A 294 -20.02 -0.17 -12.93
C GLU A 294 -21.43 -0.79 -13.03
N PRO A 295 -21.59 -1.99 -13.63
CA PRO A 295 -20.54 -2.80 -14.26
C PRO A 295 -19.99 -2.17 -15.55
N VAL A 296 -18.79 -2.59 -15.95
CA VAL A 296 -18.11 -2.15 -17.19
C VAL A 296 -19.02 -2.33 -18.42
N ASP A 297 -19.01 -1.37 -19.33
CA ASP A 297 -19.83 -1.39 -20.56
C ASP A 297 -18.93 -1.31 -21.81
N TYR A 298 -18.85 -2.40 -22.57
CA TYR A 298 -18.08 -2.54 -23.82
C TYR A 298 -18.87 -2.12 -25.08
N ASN A 299 -20.00 -1.43 -24.91
CA ASN A 299 -20.72 -0.86 -26.04
C ASN A 299 -19.93 0.24 -26.74
N LEU A 300 -20.15 0.34 -28.05
CA LEU A 300 -19.86 1.55 -28.84
C LEU A 300 -21.19 2.12 -29.32
N PRO A 301 -21.88 2.97 -28.53
CA PRO A 301 -23.25 3.35 -28.81
C PRO A 301 -23.38 4.14 -30.11
N LYS A 302 -24.46 3.92 -30.85
CA LYS A 302 -24.75 4.71 -32.06
C LYS A 302 -24.80 6.21 -31.76
N ASN A 303 -24.48 7.04 -32.76
CA ASN A 303 -24.50 8.51 -32.64
C ASN A 303 -23.59 9.04 -31.52
N THR A 304 -22.42 8.44 -31.34
CA THR A 304 -21.42 8.83 -30.33
C THR A 304 -20.14 9.30 -31.00
N LYS A 305 -19.51 10.33 -30.44
CA LYS A 305 -18.12 10.72 -30.74
C LYS A 305 -17.23 10.32 -29.55
N LEU A 306 -16.15 9.60 -29.83
CA LEU A 306 -15.13 9.21 -28.87
C LEU A 306 -13.89 10.08 -29.07
N ASP A 307 -13.52 10.83 -28.05
CA ASP A 307 -12.22 11.48 -27.92
C ASP A 307 -11.35 10.60 -27.02
N LEU A 308 -10.32 9.99 -27.61
CA LEU A 308 -9.44 9.04 -26.93
C LEU A 308 -8.11 9.73 -26.64
N THR A 309 -7.62 9.64 -25.40
CA THR A 309 -6.24 10.01 -25.07
C THR A 309 -5.50 8.77 -24.58
N GLY A 310 -4.54 8.28 -25.38
CA GLY A 310 -3.71 7.12 -25.06
C GLY A 310 -2.32 7.54 -24.60
N ILE A 311 -1.87 7.01 -23.47
CA ILE A 311 -0.48 7.11 -23.00
C ILE A 311 0.22 5.80 -23.32
N ILE A 312 1.21 5.84 -24.21
CA ILE A 312 1.98 4.65 -24.58
C ILE A 312 2.98 4.34 -23.45
N LYS A 313 2.63 3.35 -22.63
CA LYS A 313 3.48 2.71 -21.61
C LYS A 313 3.07 1.23 -21.46
N GLN A 314 3.70 0.47 -20.57
CA GLN A 314 3.30 -0.91 -20.28
C GLN A 314 2.58 -1.01 -18.93
N PRO A 315 1.28 -1.36 -18.87
CA PRO A 315 0.34 -1.54 -19.99
C PRO A 315 -0.13 -0.22 -20.63
N LEU A 316 -0.69 -0.27 -21.85
CA LEU A 316 -1.27 0.91 -22.53
C LEU A 316 -2.37 1.50 -21.65
N GLU A 317 -2.23 2.76 -21.26
CA GLU A 317 -3.28 3.46 -20.53
C GLU A 317 -4.08 4.30 -21.52
N MET A 318 -5.35 3.97 -21.72
CA MET A 318 -6.25 4.76 -22.56
C MET A 318 -7.36 5.37 -21.70
N ASN A 319 -7.49 6.70 -21.78
CA ASN A 319 -8.65 7.43 -21.30
C ASN A 319 -9.65 7.62 -22.47
N ILE A 320 -10.85 7.09 -22.31
CA ILE A 320 -11.95 7.21 -23.28
C ILE A 320 -12.89 8.31 -22.78
N GLN A 321 -13.02 9.39 -23.54
CA GLN A 321 -14.10 10.36 -23.39
C GLN A 321 -15.13 10.09 -24.48
N ALA A 322 -16.25 9.46 -24.15
CA ALA A 322 -17.39 9.45 -25.07
C ALA A 322 -18.28 10.66 -24.79
N SER A 323 -18.77 11.26 -25.85
CA SER A 323 -19.87 12.21 -25.83
C SER A 323 -20.93 11.74 -26.81
N ASP A 324 -22.20 11.82 -26.41
CA ASP A 324 -23.29 11.86 -27.37
C ASP A 324 -22.94 12.92 -28.43
N TRP A 325 -23.28 12.67 -29.70
CA TRP A 325 -23.09 13.67 -30.75
C TRP A 325 -23.91 14.96 -30.49
N ASP A 326 -24.76 14.97 -29.44
CA ASP A 326 -25.48 16.10 -28.82
C ASP A 326 -25.43 16.03 -27.28
N SER A 327 -25.11 17.10 -26.55
CA SER A 327 -24.96 17.08 -25.08
C SER A 327 -26.28 16.96 -24.29
N ILE A 328 -26.51 15.87 -23.53
CA ILE A 328 -27.25 15.88 -22.25
C ILE A 328 -26.62 14.88 -21.27
N ALA A 329 -26.40 15.32 -20.03
CA ALA A 329 -25.73 14.61 -18.96
C ALA A 329 -26.41 13.29 -18.56
N ASN A 330 -25.67 12.18 -18.68
CA ASN A 330 -25.95 10.89 -18.05
C ASN A 330 -24.62 10.32 -17.53
N ASP A 331 -24.22 10.65 -16.31
CA ASP A 331 -23.11 10.03 -15.55
C ASP A 331 -21.76 9.81 -16.29
N TRP A 332 -21.49 10.59 -17.34
CA TRP A 332 -20.25 10.58 -18.11
C TRP A 332 -19.13 11.33 -17.38
N ASN A 333 -17.90 10.83 -17.46
CA ASN A 333 -16.70 11.55 -17.06
C ASN A 333 -16.35 12.60 -18.13
N ILE A 334 -16.74 13.86 -17.91
CA ILE A 334 -16.55 14.98 -18.84
C ILE A 334 -15.11 15.52 -18.71
N SER A 335 -14.24 15.23 -19.69
CA SER A 335 -12.93 15.90 -19.77
C SER A 335 -13.13 17.40 -20.03
N GLY A 336 -12.38 18.22 -19.27
CA GLY A 336 -12.49 19.68 -19.25
C GLY A 336 -13.28 20.26 -18.06
N ASN A 337 -14.17 19.49 -17.42
CA ASN A 337 -14.93 19.98 -16.26
C ASN A 337 -14.53 19.32 -14.94
N ARG A 338 -14.25 18.01 -14.91
CA ARG A 338 -13.95 17.28 -13.66
C ARG A 338 -12.92 16.15 -13.91
N VAL A 339 -11.86 16.06 -13.12
CA VAL A 339 -10.71 15.15 -13.30
C VAL A 339 -10.41 14.46 -11.96
N LEU A 340 -10.10 13.16 -11.99
CA LEU A 340 -9.50 12.43 -10.87
C LEU A 340 -8.62 11.29 -11.40
N ASN A 341 -7.29 11.48 -11.32
CA ASN A 341 -6.29 10.49 -11.71
C ASN A 341 -5.56 9.99 -10.48
N VAL A 342 -5.15 8.72 -10.48
CA VAL A 342 -4.39 8.09 -9.38
C VAL A 342 -3.18 7.38 -9.96
N SER A 343 -2.05 7.39 -9.26
CA SER A 343 -0.82 6.73 -9.71
C SER A 343 -0.90 5.20 -9.62
N HIS A 344 -1.74 4.69 -8.72
CA HIS A 344 -1.95 3.27 -8.46
C HIS A 344 -3.41 3.01 -8.10
N THR A 345 -3.94 1.87 -8.56
CA THR A 345 -5.26 1.36 -8.18
C THR A 345 -5.16 0.12 -7.29
N GLU A 346 -3.95 -0.40 -7.07
CA GLU A 346 -3.67 -1.51 -6.17
C GLU A 346 -2.31 -1.29 -5.49
N VAL A 347 -2.23 -1.58 -4.19
CA VAL A 347 -0.99 -1.56 -3.40
C VAL A 347 -0.93 -2.72 -2.41
N ASP A 348 0.29 -3.17 -2.12
CA ASP A 348 0.59 -4.14 -1.07
C ASP A 348 1.32 -3.45 0.08
N ILE A 349 0.85 -3.65 1.31
CA ILE A 349 1.50 -3.14 2.53
C ILE A 349 1.57 -4.22 3.61
N THR A 350 2.48 -4.02 4.55
CA THR A 350 2.54 -4.70 5.84
C THR A 350 1.94 -3.82 6.93
N ASP A 351 1.95 -4.28 8.17
CA ASP A 351 1.60 -3.46 9.32
C ASP A 351 2.70 -2.48 9.74
N PHE A 352 3.91 -2.54 9.15
CA PHE A 352 5.03 -1.65 9.47
C PHE A 352 5.42 -0.68 8.33
N ASN A 353 5.18 -1.01 7.06
CA ASN A 353 5.34 -0.06 5.95
C ASN A 353 4.02 0.65 5.61
N GLY A 354 4.09 1.47 4.56
CA GLY A 354 2.92 1.99 3.87
C GLY A 354 3.20 2.19 2.39
N ALA A 355 2.18 2.64 1.67
CA ALA A 355 2.27 2.95 0.25
C ALA A 355 1.83 4.40 0.00
N ARG A 356 2.56 5.11 -0.85
CA ARG A 356 2.14 6.43 -1.33
C ARG A 356 1.42 6.30 -2.67
N ILE A 357 0.22 6.85 -2.74
CA ILE A 357 -0.51 7.03 -3.99
C ILE A 357 -0.60 8.52 -4.25
N SER A 358 -0.01 8.96 -5.36
CA SER A 358 -0.19 10.32 -5.85
C SER A 358 -1.46 10.39 -6.68
N PHE A 359 -2.18 11.49 -6.60
CA PHE A 359 -3.38 11.72 -7.38
C PHE A 359 -3.45 13.16 -7.88
N SER A 360 -4.23 13.38 -8.93
CA SER A 360 -4.50 14.72 -9.44
C SER A 360 -5.97 14.92 -9.75
N SER A 361 -6.47 16.11 -9.52
CA SER A 361 -7.87 16.47 -9.72
C SER A 361 -7.97 17.96 -10.05
N ASN A 362 -9.03 18.35 -10.74
CA ASN A 362 -9.40 19.77 -10.91
C ASN A 362 -10.63 20.14 -10.04
N MET A 363 -11.07 19.23 -9.17
CA MET A 363 -12.24 19.42 -8.31
C MET A 363 -11.88 20.19 -7.03
N PRO A 364 -12.81 20.97 -6.45
CA PRO A 364 -12.58 21.69 -5.20
C PRO A 364 -12.29 20.78 -4.00
N VAL A 365 -12.91 19.59 -3.96
CA VAL A 365 -12.75 18.64 -2.86
C VAL A 365 -12.22 17.30 -3.37
N VAL A 366 -11.20 16.75 -2.71
CA VAL A 366 -10.75 15.35 -2.86
C VAL A 366 -10.61 14.70 -1.49
N ARG A 367 -11.27 13.57 -1.27
CA ARG A 367 -11.23 12.82 0.01
C ARG A 367 -11.41 11.33 -0.18
N ILE A 368 -10.97 10.56 0.80
CA ILE A 368 -11.33 9.15 0.96
C ILE A 368 -12.67 9.07 1.70
N PHE A 369 -13.47 8.06 1.40
CA PHE A 369 -14.72 7.78 2.11
C PHE A 369 -14.47 7.36 3.56
N ASP A 370 -15.41 7.69 4.45
CA ASP A 370 -15.32 7.30 5.87
C ASP A 370 -15.47 5.79 6.09
N LYS A 371 -15.92 5.05 5.08
CA LYS A 371 -16.03 3.59 5.15
C LYS A 371 -15.18 2.90 4.10
N VAL A 372 -14.48 1.87 4.54
CA VAL A 372 -13.70 0.93 3.73
C VAL A 372 -14.39 -0.42 3.68
N LYS A 373 -14.36 -1.09 2.53
CA LYS A 373 -14.90 -2.44 2.37
C LYS A 373 -13.83 -3.48 2.66
N VAL A 374 -14.15 -4.47 3.49
CA VAL A 374 -13.32 -5.64 3.80
C VAL A 374 -13.73 -6.76 2.85
N LEU A 375 -12.82 -7.24 2.01
CA LEU A 375 -13.16 -8.18 0.94
C LEU A 375 -13.47 -9.59 1.45
N SER A 376 -12.78 -10.06 2.50
CA SER A 376 -13.00 -11.42 3.04
C SER A 376 -14.42 -11.63 3.58
N THR A 377 -15.00 -10.61 4.23
CA THR A 377 -16.33 -10.66 4.86
C THR A 377 -17.39 -9.90 4.08
N ASN A 378 -17.01 -9.14 3.05
CA ASN A 378 -17.87 -8.22 2.31
C ASN A 378 -18.64 -7.23 3.23
N THR A 379 -17.98 -6.78 4.30
CA THR A 379 -18.53 -5.80 5.27
C THR A 379 -17.79 -4.48 5.21
N TYR A 380 -18.36 -3.43 5.80
CA TYR A 380 -17.72 -2.11 5.88
C TYR A 380 -17.21 -1.82 7.29
N LYS A 381 -16.07 -1.13 7.38
CA LYS A 381 -15.49 -0.59 8.61
C LYS A 381 -15.18 0.89 8.44
N GLU A 382 -15.03 1.62 9.54
CA GLU A 382 -14.59 3.01 9.49
C GLU A 382 -13.15 3.07 8.94
N THR A 383 -12.93 3.89 7.91
CA THR A 383 -11.63 4.02 7.22
C THR A 383 -10.56 4.45 8.20
N ASN A 384 -10.83 5.42 9.07
CA ASN A 384 -9.87 5.91 10.07
C ASN A 384 -9.64 4.93 11.23
N GLU A 385 -10.46 3.87 11.35
CA GLU A 385 -10.15 2.75 12.24
C GLU A 385 -9.25 1.74 11.55
N VAL A 386 -9.39 1.51 10.24
CA VAL A 386 -8.56 0.54 9.52
C VAL A 386 -7.21 1.13 9.10
N PHE A 387 -7.22 2.32 8.52
CA PHE A 387 -6.07 3.05 8.01
C PHE A 387 -5.88 4.35 8.79
N ASN A 388 -4.63 4.65 9.09
CA ASN A 388 -4.27 5.72 10.01
C ASN A 388 -4.65 7.07 9.42
N ALA A 389 -5.65 7.76 9.97
CA ALA A 389 -6.02 9.13 9.58
C ALA A 389 -6.05 9.41 8.06
N LEU A 390 -6.65 8.49 7.30
CA LEU A 390 -6.68 8.50 5.84
C LEU A 390 -7.93 9.19 5.25
N SER A 391 -9.03 9.24 6.00
CA SER A 391 -10.26 9.95 5.65
C SER A 391 -10.33 11.31 6.33
N SER A 392 -10.47 12.38 5.53
CA SER A 392 -10.54 13.77 5.99
C SER A 392 -11.86 14.12 6.69
N GLN A 393 -11.98 15.33 7.23
CA GLN A 393 -13.17 15.79 7.96
C GLN A 393 -13.88 16.93 7.22
N GLU A 394 -15.17 17.16 7.48
CA GLU A 394 -15.96 18.18 6.75
C GLU A 394 -15.36 19.59 6.87
N TRP A 395 -14.81 19.93 8.04
CA TRP A 395 -14.16 21.21 8.31
C TRP A 395 -12.75 21.32 7.70
N GLN A 396 -12.17 20.22 7.21
CA GLN A 396 -10.89 20.16 6.52
C GLN A 396 -10.96 19.12 5.39
N PRO A 397 -11.73 19.38 4.33
CA PRO A 397 -12.20 18.34 3.39
C PRO A 397 -11.08 17.74 2.53
N ASN A 398 -9.96 18.44 2.36
CA ASN A 398 -8.87 18.07 1.46
C ASN A 398 -7.61 17.55 2.16
N ALA A 399 -7.61 17.50 3.49
CA ALA A 399 -6.41 17.14 4.23
C ALA A 399 -6.74 16.44 5.55
N ASP A 400 -5.88 15.49 5.88
CA ASP A 400 -5.72 14.90 7.21
C ASP A 400 -4.25 14.47 7.35
N GLU A 401 -3.91 13.64 8.33
CA GLU A 401 -2.52 13.24 8.55
C GLU A 401 -1.95 12.35 7.44
N ARG A 402 -2.77 11.60 6.72
CA ARG A 402 -2.31 10.71 5.64
C ARG A 402 -2.89 11.02 4.27
N ILE A 403 -3.62 12.12 4.11
CA ILE A 403 -4.09 12.60 2.82
C ILE A 403 -3.90 14.10 2.72
N SER A 404 -3.44 14.57 1.57
CA SER A 404 -3.36 15.99 1.28
C SER A 404 -3.69 16.23 -0.18
N TYR A 405 -4.50 17.25 -0.43
CA TYR A 405 -4.84 17.73 -1.76
C TYR A 405 -4.81 19.25 -1.77
N ASP A 406 -4.13 19.82 -2.76
CA ASP A 406 -4.07 21.25 -3.01
C ASP A 406 -4.94 21.58 -4.23
N PRO A 407 -6.14 22.16 -4.04
CA PRO A 407 -7.02 22.53 -5.14
C PRO A 407 -6.45 23.58 -6.09
N SER A 408 -5.44 24.34 -5.66
CA SER A 408 -4.84 25.39 -6.50
C SER A 408 -3.92 24.85 -7.58
N THR A 409 -3.22 23.75 -7.27
CA THR A 409 -2.34 23.04 -8.20
C THR A 409 -3.00 21.80 -8.81
N GLY A 410 -4.06 21.30 -8.17
CA GLY A 410 -4.72 20.05 -8.54
C GLY A 410 -3.94 18.80 -8.15
N ALA A 411 -2.86 18.93 -7.38
CA ALA A 411 -2.02 17.81 -6.95
C ALA A 411 -2.40 17.35 -5.55
N GLY A 412 -2.35 16.04 -5.33
CA GLY A 412 -2.51 15.46 -4.01
C GLY A 412 -1.78 14.12 -3.86
N TYR A 413 -1.70 13.66 -2.63
CA TYR A 413 -1.16 12.35 -2.31
C TYR A 413 -1.88 11.78 -1.08
N MET A 414 -1.78 10.46 -0.94
CA MET A 414 -2.16 9.77 0.28
C MET A 414 -1.12 8.72 0.66
N ASP A 415 -0.85 8.60 1.95
CA ASP A 415 0.05 7.62 2.56
C ASP A 415 -0.77 6.55 3.26
N ILE A 416 -0.99 5.42 2.59
CA ILE A 416 -1.77 4.32 3.12
C ILE A 416 -0.91 3.60 4.18
N LEU A 417 -1.36 3.63 5.42
CA LEU A 417 -0.73 3.01 6.58
C LEU A 417 -1.80 2.38 7.47
N LEU A 418 -1.54 1.18 8.00
CA LEU A 418 -2.47 0.44 8.85
C LEU A 418 -2.62 1.05 10.27
N ASP A 419 -3.85 1.14 10.80
CA ASP A 419 -4.17 1.62 12.17
C ASP A 419 -4.68 0.49 13.10
N LEU A 420 -5.98 0.14 13.15
CA LEU A 420 -6.55 -0.69 14.22
C LEU A 420 -6.84 -2.18 13.97
N PRO A 421 -6.47 -2.88 12.87
CA PRO A 421 -6.66 -4.33 12.88
C PRO A 421 -5.57 -4.96 13.75
N ASN A 422 -5.88 -5.18 15.03
CA ASN A 422 -5.04 -5.92 15.98
C ASN A 422 -5.66 -7.30 16.32
N TYR A 423 -6.65 -7.75 15.54
CA TYR A 423 -7.40 -8.97 15.83
C TYR A 423 -7.12 -10.13 14.86
N ILE A 424 -6.42 -9.87 13.75
CA ILE A 424 -6.14 -10.90 12.73
C ILE A 424 -4.67 -10.75 12.29
N ILE A 425 -3.79 -11.57 12.85
CA ILE A 425 -2.51 -11.89 12.19
C ILE A 425 -2.88 -12.66 10.93
N GLY A 426 -2.37 -12.23 9.78
CA GLY A 426 -2.71 -12.82 8.49
C GLY A 426 -2.79 -11.80 7.37
N LYS A 427 -3.48 -12.21 6.30
CA LYS A 427 -3.70 -11.38 5.11
C LYS A 427 -5.14 -10.94 5.05
N GLU A 428 -5.36 -9.67 4.73
CA GLU A 428 -6.68 -9.10 4.47
C GLU A 428 -6.59 -8.17 3.26
N THR A 429 -7.69 -8.00 2.53
CA THR A 429 -7.76 -7.06 1.41
C THR A 429 -8.90 -6.08 1.61
N TYR A 430 -8.62 -4.80 1.39
CA TYR A 430 -9.55 -3.70 1.56
C TYR A 430 -9.76 -2.96 0.24
N GLU A 431 -10.97 -2.46 0.02
CA GLU A 431 -11.26 -1.51 -1.08
C GLU A 431 -11.57 -0.14 -0.46
N ILE A 432 -10.69 0.84 -0.71
CA ILE A 432 -10.91 2.24 -0.34
C ILE A 432 -11.46 3.01 -1.55
N THR A 433 -12.37 3.96 -1.30
CA THR A 433 -12.93 4.82 -2.35
C THR A 433 -12.39 6.24 -2.20
N LEU A 434 -11.62 6.71 -3.20
CA LEU A 434 -11.22 8.09 -3.37
C LEU A 434 -12.28 8.83 -4.18
N MET A 435 -12.67 10.01 -3.72
CA MET A 435 -13.69 10.84 -4.32
C MET A 435 -13.15 12.24 -4.61
N ALA A 436 -13.46 12.77 -5.78
CA ALA A 436 -13.28 14.17 -6.15
C ALA A 436 -14.66 14.79 -6.43
N ALA A 437 -15.01 15.91 -5.80
CA ALA A 437 -16.36 16.48 -5.81
C ALA A 437 -16.37 18.01 -5.67
N GLU A 438 -17.52 18.64 -5.92
CA GLU A 438 -17.71 20.09 -5.72
C GLU A 438 -17.72 20.48 -4.24
N ASP A 439 -18.15 19.56 -3.38
CA ASP A 439 -18.26 19.75 -1.94
C ASP A 439 -18.02 18.43 -1.19
N PHE A 440 -17.96 18.51 0.14
CA PHE A 440 -17.73 17.36 1.01
C PHE A 440 -18.83 16.30 0.92
N SER A 441 -20.07 16.70 0.60
CA SER A 441 -21.22 15.79 0.49
C SER A 441 -21.13 14.85 -0.72
N GLY A 442 -20.21 15.13 -1.65
CA GLY A 442 -20.05 14.36 -2.87
C GLY A 442 -20.96 14.82 -3.99
N LYS A 443 -21.41 16.08 -3.97
CA LYS A 443 -22.14 16.66 -5.09
C LYS A 443 -21.26 16.55 -6.34
N ASN A 444 -21.83 15.96 -7.38
CA ASN A 444 -21.18 15.86 -8.69
C ASN A 444 -19.82 15.11 -8.66
N ALA A 445 -19.74 14.07 -7.82
CA ALA A 445 -18.50 13.35 -7.54
C ALA A 445 -18.01 12.44 -8.68
N ILE A 446 -16.69 12.38 -8.86
CA ILE A 446 -15.96 11.30 -9.55
C ILE A 446 -15.29 10.42 -8.49
N ARG A 447 -15.23 9.11 -8.72
CA ARG A 447 -14.68 8.15 -7.77
C ARG A 447 -13.61 7.24 -8.41
N ARG A 448 -12.68 6.79 -7.58
CA ARG A 448 -11.68 5.75 -7.87
C ARG A 448 -11.64 4.77 -6.72
N THR A 449 -11.65 3.48 -7.04
CA THR A 449 -11.43 2.42 -6.06
C THR A 449 -9.95 2.08 -6.04
N ILE A 450 -9.36 1.98 -4.86
CA ILE A 450 -8.01 1.44 -4.66
C ILE A 450 -8.12 0.16 -3.84
N THR A 451 -7.50 -0.91 -4.33
CA THR A 451 -7.34 -2.18 -3.61
C THR A 451 -6.08 -2.11 -2.74
N VAL A 452 -6.21 -2.38 -1.44
CA VAL A 452 -5.11 -2.42 -0.49
C VAL A 452 -5.00 -3.81 0.09
N LYS A 453 -3.92 -4.51 -0.24
CA LYS A 453 -3.59 -5.83 0.31
C LYS A 453 -2.70 -5.65 1.52
N VAL A 454 -3.12 -6.15 2.68
CA VAL A 454 -2.43 -6.00 3.95
C VAL A 454 -1.92 -7.36 4.42
N SER A 455 -0.65 -7.44 4.79
CA SER A 455 -0.06 -8.62 5.44
C SER A 455 0.51 -8.26 6.81
N GLN A 456 -0.08 -8.82 7.87
CA GLN A 456 0.41 -8.63 9.24
C GLN A 456 0.98 -9.95 9.79
N TYR A 457 2.22 -9.90 10.27
CA TYR A 457 2.96 -11.08 10.75
C TYR A 457 3.19 -11.08 12.27
N GLY A 458 2.99 -9.95 12.94
CA GLY A 458 3.23 -9.79 14.38
C GLY A 458 2.15 -8.99 15.10
N ASN A 459 2.27 -8.94 16.42
CA ASN A 459 1.45 -8.14 17.31
C ASN A 459 1.93 -6.69 17.35
N ARG A 460 0.99 -5.75 17.47
CA ARG A 460 1.29 -4.35 17.77
C ARG A 460 0.86 -4.02 19.19
N TYR A 461 1.74 -3.34 19.92
CA TYR A 461 1.52 -2.98 21.32
C TYR A 461 1.15 -1.50 21.48
N PRO A 462 0.37 -1.15 22.51
CA PRO A 462 0.05 0.24 22.81
C PRO A 462 1.29 1.09 23.10
N PHE A 463 1.26 2.35 22.68
CA PHE A 463 2.27 3.33 23.07
C PHE A 463 1.90 3.98 24.40
N ASP A 464 2.06 3.27 25.50
CA ASP A 464 1.82 3.81 26.84
C ASP A 464 3.14 4.13 27.52
N ILE A 465 3.33 5.36 28.00
CA ILE A 465 4.57 5.71 28.71
C ILE A 465 4.66 4.95 30.03
N ASN A 466 5.87 4.60 30.43
CA ASN A 466 6.09 3.97 31.73
C ASN A 466 5.63 4.93 32.85
N SER A 467 4.84 4.40 33.78
CA SER A 467 4.33 5.14 34.94
C SER A 467 3.90 4.16 36.02
N THR A 468 3.62 4.63 37.23
CA THR A 468 3.10 3.78 38.32
C THR A 468 1.80 3.06 37.98
N ASN A 469 1.04 3.55 36.99
CA ASN A 469 -0.19 2.94 36.50
C ASN A 469 0.03 2.02 35.29
N HIS A 470 1.17 2.16 34.59
CA HIS A 470 1.52 1.43 33.37
C HIS A 470 2.92 0.82 33.48
N LEU A 471 3.10 -0.01 34.50
CA LEU A 471 4.41 -0.52 34.93
C LEU A 471 5.07 -1.50 33.94
N TRP A 472 4.27 -2.19 33.13
CA TRP A 472 4.71 -3.16 32.13
C TRP A 472 4.38 -2.73 30.69
N SER A 473 4.24 -1.43 30.49
CA SER A 473 4.09 -0.84 29.15
C SER A 473 5.38 -0.98 28.34
N ASN A 474 5.26 -0.99 27.00
CA ASN A 474 6.39 -1.22 26.09
C ASN A 474 6.42 -0.15 24.99
N PRO A 475 6.50 1.15 25.34
CA PRO A 475 6.70 2.19 24.34
C PRO A 475 8.08 2.01 23.70
N TYR A 476 8.34 2.64 22.55
CA TYR A 476 9.71 2.81 22.11
C TYR A 476 10.40 3.84 23.01
N VAL A 477 11.60 3.49 23.50
CA VAL A 477 12.38 4.33 24.44
C VAL A 477 13.60 4.98 23.80
N GLY A 478 13.96 4.58 22.57
CA GLY A 478 15.08 5.17 21.84
C GLY A 478 15.42 4.47 20.53
N ALA A 479 16.51 4.93 19.90
CA ALA A 479 17.02 4.42 18.64
C ALA A 479 18.56 4.32 18.61
N PHE A 480 19.08 3.32 17.90
CA PHE A 480 20.51 3.05 17.76
C PHE A 480 20.97 2.94 16.31
N TYR A 481 22.15 3.49 16.07
CA TYR A 481 22.85 3.47 14.79
C TYR A 481 24.32 3.14 15.04
N LYS A 482 24.93 2.33 14.18
CA LYS A 482 26.40 2.22 14.10
C LYS A 482 27.01 3.51 13.55
N ASP A 483 28.33 3.62 13.66
CA ASP A 483 29.11 4.78 13.19
C ASP A 483 28.87 5.08 11.71
N ASP A 484 28.65 4.04 10.90
CA ASP A 484 28.42 4.14 9.46
C ASP A 484 26.95 4.05 9.04
N GLU A 485 26.01 4.01 9.99
CA GLU A 485 24.57 3.94 9.75
C GLU A 485 23.90 5.31 9.92
N SER A 486 22.85 5.55 9.13
CA SER A 486 22.06 6.78 9.09
C SER A 486 20.64 6.62 8.55
N GLY A 487 20.29 5.41 8.07
CA GLY A 487 19.01 5.05 7.49
C GLY A 487 17.84 5.09 8.48
N GLU A 488 16.71 4.49 8.12
CA GLU A 488 15.52 4.61 8.96
C GLU A 488 15.55 3.72 10.21
N ARG A 489 14.88 4.22 11.25
CA ARG A 489 14.38 3.50 12.41
C ARG A 489 12.91 3.82 12.56
N ILE A 490 12.07 2.81 12.72
CA ILE A 490 10.62 2.97 12.75
C ILE A 490 10.13 3.01 14.19
N ILE A 491 9.49 4.11 14.55
CA ILE A 491 8.84 4.24 15.86
C ILE A 491 7.33 4.06 15.65
N SER A 492 6.77 3.09 16.36
CA SER A 492 5.35 2.76 16.23
C SER A 492 4.71 2.35 17.56
N GLY A 493 3.44 2.66 17.76
CA GLY A 493 2.62 2.04 18.80
C GLY A 493 1.15 2.43 18.73
N ASN A 494 0.28 1.53 19.19
CA ASN A 494 -1.15 1.69 19.02
C ASN A 494 -1.72 2.75 19.96
N LYS A 495 -2.69 3.50 19.44
CA LYS A 495 -3.62 4.34 20.20
C LYS A 495 -5.01 4.10 19.64
N TRP A 496 -5.96 3.79 20.51
CA TRP A 496 -7.23 3.15 20.15
C TRP A 496 -8.31 4.13 19.70
N SER A 497 -7.94 5.35 19.35
CA SER A 497 -8.87 6.35 18.81
C SER A 497 -8.14 7.23 17.81
N TYR A 498 -8.74 7.39 16.63
CA TYR A 498 -8.33 8.38 15.64
C TYR A 498 -8.21 9.79 16.24
N TRP A 499 -8.99 10.12 17.29
CA TRP A 499 -8.96 11.45 17.91
C TRP A 499 -7.76 11.71 18.82
N TYR A 500 -7.00 10.66 19.17
CA TYR A 500 -5.81 10.83 19.99
C TYR A 500 -4.67 11.37 19.15
N GLN A 501 -4.18 12.55 19.52
CA GLN A 501 -3.15 13.28 18.79
C GLN A 501 -1.78 12.99 19.38
N TRP A 502 -0.75 12.97 18.55
CA TRP A 502 0.64 12.88 18.97
C TRP A 502 1.51 13.87 18.20
N ARG A 503 2.57 14.36 18.85
CA ARG A 503 3.58 15.26 18.28
C ARG A 503 4.98 14.79 18.67
N VAL A 504 5.93 15.01 17.77
CA VAL A 504 7.32 14.66 17.93
C VAL A 504 8.19 15.82 17.52
N GLU A 505 9.16 16.17 18.35
CA GLU A 505 10.07 17.30 18.15
C GLU A 505 11.52 16.90 18.40
N VAL A 506 12.42 17.32 17.51
CA VAL A 506 13.87 17.27 17.72
C VAL A 506 14.30 18.59 18.36
N PRO A 507 14.82 18.60 19.60
CA PRO A 507 15.40 19.78 20.24
C PRO A 507 16.47 20.43 19.35
N THR A 508 16.57 21.77 19.40
CA THR A 508 17.42 22.56 18.48
C THR A 508 18.87 22.09 18.47
N GLU A 509 19.40 21.70 19.62
CA GLU A 509 20.76 21.19 19.82
C GLU A 509 21.06 19.84 19.12
N TYR A 510 20.04 19.13 18.63
CA TYR A 510 20.18 17.84 17.93
C TYR A 510 19.71 17.87 16.47
N GLN A 511 19.17 19.01 16.02
CA GLN A 511 18.68 19.18 14.65
C GLN A 511 19.81 19.17 13.61
N ASP A 512 21.07 19.30 14.01
CA ASP A 512 22.22 19.20 13.12
C ASP A 512 22.44 17.77 12.59
N PHE A 513 22.03 16.74 13.35
CA PHE A 513 22.25 15.35 12.95
C PHE A 513 21.02 14.43 13.00
N ILE A 514 19.96 14.75 13.72
CA ILE A 514 18.72 13.96 13.73
C ILE A 514 17.73 14.51 12.69
N VAL A 515 17.05 13.61 12.00
CA VAL A 515 15.92 13.94 11.11
C VAL A 515 14.74 13.00 11.37
N ILE A 516 13.53 13.54 11.39
CA ILE A 516 12.29 12.77 11.56
C ILE A 516 11.31 13.02 10.42
N SER A 517 10.46 12.05 10.13
CA SER A 517 9.42 12.15 9.08
C SER A 517 8.19 11.35 9.49
N SER A 518 6.98 11.87 9.24
CA SER A 518 5.76 11.08 9.43
C SER A 518 5.54 10.11 8.26
N THR A 519 6.24 10.29 7.12
CA THR A 519 6.11 9.44 5.93
C THR A 519 6.33 7.97 6.29
N PRO A 520 5.48 7.03 5.84
CA PRO A 520 5.68 5.62 6.13
C PRO A 520 7.01 5.10 5.55
N SER A 521 7.53 4.01 6.10
CA SER A 521 8.59 3.25 5.42
C SER A 521 8.05 2.74 4.08
N PHE A 522 8.92 2.72 3.07
CA PHE A 522 8.63 2.15 1.75
C PHE A 522 9.39 0.83 1.52
N ASP A 523 9.97 0.24 2.56
CA ASP A 523 10.49 -1.12 2.48
C ASP A 523 9.31 -2.10 2.37
N PRO A 524 9.13 -2.82 1.24
CA PRO A 524 8.03 -3.76 1.08
C PRO A 524 8.09 -4.92 2.09
N ASN A 525 9.26 -5.21 2.66
CA ASN A 525 9.50 -6.37 3.52
C ASN A 525 9.56 -6.03 5.02
N VAL A 526 9.48 -4.76 5.42
CA VAL A 526 9.48 -4.41 6.85
C VAL A 526 8.21 -4.93 7.53
N GLY A 527 8.32 -5.42 8.76
CA GLY A 527 7.25 -6.17 9.43
C GLY A 527 7.22 -7.66 9.07
N THR A 528 8.11 -8.13 8.18
CA THR A 528 8.34 -9.57 7.93
C THR A 528 9.57 -10.08 8.69
N GLY A 529 9.84 -11.39 8.63
CA GLY A 529 11.06 -11.96 9.22
C GLY A 529 12.36 -11.52 8.53
N SER A 530 12.28 -10.99 7.31
CA SER A 530 13.41 -10.65 6.46
C SER A 530 13.25 -9.26 5.85
N PRO A 531 13.24 -8.18 6.67
CA PRO A 531 13.19 -6.81 6.16
C PRO A 531 14.44 -6.47 5.33
N GLY A 532 14.31 -5.46 4.46
CA GLY A 532 15.45 -4.87 3.75
C GLY A 532 16.39 -4.11 4.70
N ASP A 533 17.56 -3.75 4.18
CA ASP A 533 18.55 -2.95 4.92
C ASP A 533 17.99 -1.55 5.19
N PRO A 534 17.91 -1.08 6.45
CA PRO A 534 17.43 0.27 6.75
C PRO A 534 18.21 1.39 6.06
N GLU A 535 19.47 1.17 5.67
CA GLU A 535 20.29 2.18 4.99
C GLU A 535 19.82 2.48 3.56
N ASP A 536 19.08 1.56 2.93
CA ASP A 536 18.46 1.77 1.61
C ASP A 536 17.22 2.69 1.68
N TYR A 537 16.76 3.02 2.90
CA TYR A 537 15.55 3.80 3.15
C TYR A 537 15.86 5.03 4.01
N PRO A 538 16.51 6.07 3.44
CA PRO A 538 16.81 7.29 4.17
C PRO A 538 15.52 8.03 4.58
N VAL A 539 15.57 8.68 5.75
CA VAL A 539 14.44 9.46 6.26
C VAL A 539 14.44 10.85 5.62
N ILE A 540 13.47 11.07 4.74
CA ILE A 540 13.28 12.33 4.02
C ILE A 540 12.02 13.02 4.58
N PRO A 541 12.12 14.28 5.04
CA PRO A 541 10.96 15.06 5.46
C PRO A 541 9.97 15.24 4.33
N ASN A 542 8.67 15.13 4.64
CA ASN A 542 7.62 15.32 3.67
C ASN A 542 7.37 16.80 3.36
N SER A 543 7.98 17.30 2.29
CA SER A 543 7.80 18.69 1.84
C SER A 543 6.34 19.04 1.51
N GLN A 544 5.55 18.07 1.03
CA GLN A 544 4.13 18.27 0.71
C GLN A 544 3.27 18.49 1.96
N LYS A 545 3.77 18.07 3.13
CA LYS A 545 3.17 18.28 4.45
C LYS A 545 3.80 19.43 5.24
N GLY A 546 4.78 20.12 4.64
CA GLY A 546 5.56 21.18 5.29
C GLY A 546 6.55 20.69 6.33
N GLU A 547 6.92 19.41 6.34
CA GLU A 547 7.90 18.89 7.30
C GLU A 547 9.30 19.41 7.00
N THR A 548 9.97 19.91 8.03
CA THR A 548 11.37 20.38 7.98
C THR A 548 12.37 19.32 8.43
N GLY A 549 11.87 18.20 8.98
CA GLY A 549 12.69 17.15 9.57
C GLY A 549 12.94 17.29 11.07
N SER A 550 12.39 18.31 11.73
CA SER A 550 12.55 18.55 13.17
C SER A 550 11.25 18.48 13.97
N PHE A 551 10.10 18.49 13.29
CA PHE A 551 8.79 18.39 13.92
C PHE A 551 7.85 17.59 13.03
N VAL A 552 7.15 16.62 13.61
CA VAL A 552 6.07 15.87 12.95
C VAL A 552 4.94 15.63 13.94
N GLN A 553 3.73 15.44 13.42
CA GLN A 553 2.55 15.16 14.23
C GLN A 553 1.64 14.17 13.52
N GLY A 554 0.72 13.60 14.27
CA GLY A 554 -0.28 12.71 13.75
C GLY A 554 -1.42 12.42 14.72
N ARG A 555 -2.25 11.46 14.32
CA ARG A 555 -3.47 11.01 15.00
C ARG A 555 -3.54 9.49 15.03
N GLY A 556 -4.31 8.92 15.95
CA GLY A 556 -4.41 7.47 16.10
C GLY A 556 -3.06 6.86 16.45
N ARG A 557 -2.70 5.74 15.80
CA ARG A 557 -1.38 5.11 15.92
C ARG A 557 -0.24 6.13 15.89
N VAL A 558 0.62 6.08 16.89
CA VAL A 558 1.92 6.75 16.88
C VAL A 558 2.75 6.07 15.80
N TYR A 559 3.15 6.80 14.76
CA TYR A 559 4.02 6.29 13.70
C TYR A 559 4.86 7.40 13.09
N PHE A 560 6.18 7.28 13.20
CA PHE A 560 7.14 8.14 12.51
C PHE A 560 8.46 7.41 12.32
N ARG A 561 9.32 7.93 11.45
CA ARG A 561 10.68 7.43 11.23
C ARG A 561 11.70 8.39 11.79
N ILE A 562 12.75 7.85 12.40
CA ILE A 562 13.97 8.57 12.80
C ILE A 562 15.09 8.14 11.86
N GLY A 563 15.82 9.11 11.31
CA GLY A 563 17.06 8.88 10.57
C GLY A 563 18.11 9.89 11.00
N LEU A 564 19.31 9.76 10.46
CA LEU A 564 20.42 10.68 10.74
C LEU A 564 20.85 11.41 9.46
N LYS A 565 21.18 12.70 9.59
CA LYS A 565 21.65 13.53 8.47
C LYS A 565 23.06 13.18 8.01
N SER A 566 23.81 12.45 8.84
CA SER A 566 25.19 12.04 8.58
C SER A 566 25.56 10.78 9.35
N LYS A 567 26.51 10.02 8.79
CA LYS A 567 27.30 9.04 9.53
C LYS A 567 28.07 9.73 10.67
N ASN A 568 28.52 8.98 11.67
CA ASN A 568 29.23 9.55 12.81
C ASN A 568 30.56 10.19 12.33
N PRO A 569 30.76 11.51 12.50
CA PRO A 569 31.99 12.16 12.08
C PRO A 569 33.20 11.76 12.94
N ARG A 570 32.98 11.19 14.13
CA ARG A 570 34.03 10.76 15.07
C ARG A 570 33.92 9.26 15.33
N LYS A 571 34.41 8.46 14.38
CA LYS A 571 34.44 7.00 14.52
C LYS A 571 35.06 6.57 15.85
N GLY A 572 34.42 5.63 16.53
CA GLY A 572 34.84 5.14 17.84
C GLY A 572 34.46 6.03 19.03
N VAL A 573 33.77 7.15 18.80
CA VAL A 573 33.25 8.04 19.84
C VAL A 573 31.75 8.22 19.63
N PRO A 574 30.90 7.54 20.41
CA PRO A 574 29.46 7.67 20.27
C PRO A 574 29.00 9.12 20.45
N ARG A 575 27.96 9.50 19.71
CA ARG A 575 27.22 10.75 19.94
C ARG A 575 25.77 10.46 20.28
N TYR A 576 25.19 11.35 21.07
CA TYR A 576 23.89 11.18 21.67
C TYR A 576 22.96 12.35 21.38
N GLY A 577 21.67 12.07 21.31
CA GLY A 577 20.62 13.07 21.17
C GLY A 577 19.30 12.57 21.71
N VAL A 578 18.29 13.42 21.64
CA VAL A 578 16.94 13.13 22.15
C VAL A 578 15.91 13.56 21.12
N VAL A 579 14.82 12.83 21.05
CA VAL A 579 13.58 13.19 20.36
C VAL A 579 12.45 13.24 21.39
N LYS A 580 11.74 14.36 21.48
CA LYS A 580 10.63 14.55 22.41
C LYS A 580 9.35 14.07 21.77
N LEU A 581 8.62 13.18 22.42
CA LEU A 581 7.30 12.72 22.00
C LEU A 581 6.26 13.11 23.02
N SER A 582 5.10 13.55 22.56
CA SER A 582 3.92 13.64 23.42
C SER A 582 2.67 13.16 22.70
N TYR A 583 1.71 12.65 23.46
CA TYR A 583 0.39 12.30 22.95
C TYR A 583 -0.68 12.75 23.92
N THR A 584 -1.86 13.05 23.39
CA THR A 584 -3.03 13.46 24.17
C THR A 584 -4.13 12.42 24.06
N GLU A 585 -4.54 11.89 25.21
CA GLU A 585 -5.54 10.84 25.34
C GLU A 585 -6.59 11.29 26.35
N ASN A 586 -7.87 11.33 25.94
CA ASN A 586 -8.97 11.81 26.78
C ASN A 586 -8.71 13.17 27.45
N GLY A 587 -8.11 14.10 26.69
CA GLY A 587 -7.77 15.46 27.17
C GLY A 587 -6.55 15.54 28.10
N THR A 588 -5.89 14.42 28.40
CA THR A 588 -4.64 14.39 29.19
C THR A 588 -3.44 14.22 28.27
N THR A 589 -2.46 15.12 28.36
CA THR A 589 -1.21 15.03 27.60
C THR A 589 -0.13 14.30 28.39
N TYR A 590 0.54 13.36 27.73
CA TYR A 590 1.66 12.58 28.23
C TYR A 590 2.90 12.92 27.42
N GLU A 591 4.06 13.04 28.06
CA GLU A 591 5.32 13.40 27.41
C GLU A 591 6.43 12.40 27.76
N THR A 592 7.29 12.08 26.81
CA THR A 592 8.47 11.24 27.01
C THR A 592 9.57 11.55 26.00
N ASP A 593 10.80 11.35 26.44
CA ASP A 593 11.98 11.39 25.59
C ASP A 593 12.29 10.01 25.00
N LEU A 594 12.70 10.00 23.73
CA LEU A 594 13.34 8.88 23.05
C LEU A 594 14.82 9.22 22.88
N TYR A 595 15.70 8.37 23.38
CA TYR A 595 17.15 8.61 23.32
C TYR A 595 17.75 8.03 22.05
N VAL A 596 18.58 8.82 21.38
CA VAL A 596 19.25 8.43 20.13
C VAL A 596 20.73 8.28 20.40
N ARG A 597 21.30 7.13 20.02
CA ARG A 597 22.74 6.86 20.05
C ARG A 597 23.24 6.53 18.65
N GLN A 598 24.27 7.23 18.19
CA GLN A 598 25.05 6.82 17.02
C GLN A 598 26.47 6.49 17.44
N GLY A 599 26.88 5.25 17.15
CA GLY A 599 28.21 4.70 17.42
C GLY A 599 28.15 3.45 18.31
N GLU A 600 28.76 2.37 17.81
CA GLU A 600 28.82 1.06 18.45
C GLU A 600 29.90 0.93 19.52
N ALA A 601 30.87 1.84 19.55
CA ALA A 601 31.98 1.79 20.48
C ALA A 601 31.50 1.86 21.95
N PRO A 602 32.16 1.18 22.89
CA PRO A 602 31.84 1.29 24.31
C PRO A 602 31.99 2.73 24.82
N ASP A 603 31.14 3.14 25.75
CA ASP A 603 31.23 4.48 26.34
C ASP A 603 30.81 4.55 27.82
N TYR A 604 31.16 5.66 28.46
CA TYR A 604 30.71 6.02 29.80
C TYR A 604 29.31 6.60 29.75
N ILE A 605 28.41 6.10 30.60
CA ILE A 605 27.04 6.61 30.68
C ILE A 605 26.94 7.69 31.75
N MET A 606 27.22 7.36 33.01
CA MET A 606 27.10 8.31 34.13
C MET A 606 28.41 9.01 34.48
N ARG A 607 29.46 8.24 34.78
CA ARG A 607 30.69 8.77 35.36
C ARG A 607 31.91 8.38 34.55
N ARG A 608 32.79 9.35 34.34
CA ARG A 608 34.19 9.16 33.94
C ARG A 608 35.05 9.61 35.11
N GLY A 609 35.04 8.82 36.18
CA GLY A 609 35.50 9.27 37.50
C GLY A 609 34.63 10.40 38.05
N THR A 610 34.58 10.57 39.37
CA THR A 610 33.79 11.64 40.01
C THR A 610 34.64 12.58 40.84
N ASN A 611 34.10 13.78 41.09
CA ASN A 611 34.61 14.75 42.07
C ASN A 611 34.55 14.22 43.52
N GLU A 612 33.78 13.15 43.79
CA GLU A 612 33.79 12.40 45.06
C GLU A 612 33.78 10.89 44.73
N GLY A 613 34.89 10.20 45.01
CA GLY A 613 35.08 8.76 44.78
C GLY A 613 36.26 8.40 43.84
N PRO A 614 36.81 7.17 43.91
CA PRO A 614 37.87 6.73 42.99
C PRO A 614 37.38 6.59 41.54
N ASP A 615 38.28 6.81 40.58
CA ASP A 615 38.02 6.72 39.14
C ASP A 615 37.85 5.26 38.68
N LEU A 616 36.65 4.69 38.90
CA LEU A 616 36.32 3.29 38.59
C LEU A 616 35.09 3.15 37.67
N GLY A 617 34.64 4.26 37.07
CA GLY A 617 33.71 4.15 35.94
C GLY A 617 34.42 3.44 34.78
N VAL A 618 33.68 2.66 34.00
CA VAL A 618 34.16 1.94 32.82
C VAL A 618 33.22 2.10 31.63
N LYS A 619 33.75 1.84 30.44
CA LYS A 619 32.98 1.95 29.20
C LYS A 619 32.21 0.66 28.95
N PHE A 620 30.88 0.74 28.85
CA PHE A 620 30.04 -0.43 28.59
C PHE A 620 29.87 -0.68 27.09
N SER A 621 30.00 -1.95 26.70
CA SER A 621 29.67 -2.39 25.33
C SER A 621 28.21 -2.14 25.00
N ALA A 622 27.91 -1.72 23.77
CA ALA A 622 26.54 -1.61 23.28
C ALA A 622 25.86 -2.98 23.05
N TYR A 623 26.61 -4.08 23.15
CA TYR A 623 26.15 -5.42 22.74
C TYR A 623 26.38 -6.49 23.81
N ASN A 624 25.45 -7.44 23.89
CA ASN A 624 25.61 -8.67 24.66
C ASN A 624 26.64 -9.61 24.03
N LEU A 625 27.24 -10.45 24.87
CA LEU A 625 28.13 -11.52 24.43
C LEU A 625 27.32 -12.71 23.88
N THR A 626 27.86 -13.39 22.88
CA THR A 626 27.32 -14.63 22.32
C THR A 626 28.44 -15.56 21.85
N ALA A 627 28.10 -16.78 21.46
CA ALA A 627 29.03 -17.66 20.73
C ALA A 627 29.10 -17.24 19.27
N ARG A 628 30.31 -17.20 18.70
CA ARG A 628 30.50 -16.90 17.26
C ARG A 628 29.76 -17.90 16.37
N SER A 629 29.67 -19.16 16.78
CA SER A 629 28.89 -20.18 16.07
C SER A 629 27.41 -19.84 15.95
N PHE A 630 26.82 -19.13 16.93
CA PHE A 630 25.43 -18.67 16.83
C PHE A 630 25.26 -17.55 15.80
N LEU A 631 26.29 -16.71 15.59
CA LEU A 631 26.26 -15.71 14.52
C LEU A 631 26.39 -16.32 13.13
N ASN A 632 27.07 -17.47 13.02
CA ASN A 632 27.30 -18.16 11.76
C ASN A 632 26.15 -19.11 11.37
N ASP A 633 25.45 -19.67 12.36
CA ASP A 633 24.32 -20.58 12.19
C ASP A 633 23.15 -20.10 13.06
N VAL A 634 22.43 -19.10 12.56
CA VAL A 634 21.40 -18.39 13.34
C VAL A 634 20.18 -19.27 13.64
N ASP A 635 19.88 -20.22 12.75
CA ASP A 635 18.72 -21.12 12.83
C ASP A 635 19.00 -22.39 13.64
N THR A 636 20.22 -22.50 14.19
CA THR A 636 20.68 -23.69 14.88
C THR A 636 19.71 -24.18 15.95
N LYS A 637 19.53 -25.51 16.00
CA LYS A 637 18.65 -26.15 16.97
C LYS A 637 19.39 -26.72 18.18
N ASP A 638 20.67 -26.37 18.33
CA ASP A 638 21.47 -26.77 19.47
C ASP A 638 21.08 -25.97 20.72
N GLU A 639 20.96 -26.66 21.86
CA GLU A 639 20.62 -26.03 23.16
C GLU A 639 21.77 -25.17 23.68
N TRP A 640 23.00 -25.54 23.35
CA TRP A 640 24.22 -24.84 23.75
C TRP A 640 25.39 -25.15 22.82
N ARG A 641 26.44 -24.32 22.90
CA ARG A 641 27.72 -24.51 22.20
C ARG A 641 28.85 -24.51 23.21
N GLN A 642 29.78 -25.46 23.08
CA GLN A 642 31.00 -25.49 23.89
C GLN A 642 31.87 -24.28 23.54
N ILE A 643 32.42 -23.62 24.55
CA ILE A 643 33.39 -22.54 24.40
C ILE A 643 34.77 -23.04 24.79
N ASP A 644 35.71 -22.91 23.87
CA ASP A 644 37.14 -23.11 24.09
C ASP A 644 37.84 -21.74 24.15
N LYS A 645 38.28 -21.36 25.36
CA LYS A 645 39.00 -20.11 25.65
C LYS A 645 40.31 -19.95 24.88
N SER A 646 40.91 -21.04 24.41
CA SER A 646 42.17 -20.97 23.64
C SER A 646 41.93 -20.51 22.20
N THR A 647 40.66 -20.38 21.79
CA THR A 647 40.24 -20.01 20.44
C THR A 647 39.25 -18.84 20.47
N ASP A 648 39.13 -18.14 19.34
CA ASP A 648 38.24 -16.99 19.20
C ASP A 648 36.79 -17.43 18.89
N GLN A 649 36.13 -18.04 19.88
CA GLN A 649 34.80 -18.68 19.76
C GLN A 649 33.63 -17.87 20.32
N VAL A 650 33.91 -16.69 20.88
CA VAL A 650 32.93 -15.77 21.47
C VAL A 650 32.98 -14.43 20.74
N ASP A 651 31.85 -13.75 20.66
CA ASP A 651 31.73 -12.48 19.96
C ASP A 651 30.58 -11.66 20.51
N PHE A 652 30.44 -10.41 20.07
CA PHE A 652 29.29 -9.59 20.38
C PHE A 652 28.14 -9.86 19.40
N VAL A 653 26.91 -9.75 19.90
CA VAL A 653 25.72 -9.69 19.03
C VAL A 653 25.76 -8.45 18.13
N LYS A 654 25.00 -8.47 17.03
CA LYS A 654 25.04 -7.40 16.01
C LYS A 654 24.23 -6.16 16.42
N TYR A 655 23.22 -6.34 17.27
CA TYR A 655 22.27 -5.29 17.63
C TYR A 655 22.03 -5.24 19.15
N PRO A 656 21.84 -4.05 19.75
CA PRO A 656 21.70 -3.93 21.21
C PRO A 656 20.50 -4.68 21.80
N THR A 657 19.42 -4.86 21.02
CA THR A 657 18.22 -5.58 21.47
C THR A 657 18.38 -7.11 21.49
N GLN A 658 19.40 -7.65 20.82
CA GLN A 658 19.64 -9.09 20.79
C GLN A 658 20.07 -9.61 22.17
N ALA A 659 19.45 -10.71 22.61
CA ALA A 659 19.73 -11.30 23.91
C ALA A 659 21.18 -11.75 24.07
N GLY A 660 21.79 -12.27 23.01
CA GLY A 660 23.05 -13.00 23.11
C GLY A 660 22.86 -14.32 23.86
N ALA A 661 23.96 -15.02 24.12
CA ALA A 661 23.89 -16.29 24.83
C ALA A 661 23.78 -16.08 26.34
N HIS A 662 23.18 -17.06 27.02
CA HIS A 662 23.26 -17.15 28.49
C HIS A 662 24.49 -17.97 28.88
N PHE A 663 25.11 -17.62 30.01
CA PHE A 663 26.31 -18.26 30.53
C PHE A 663 26.16 -18.48 32.04
N GLN A 664 26.62 -19.63 32.54
CA GLN A 664 26.83 -19.79 33.98
C GLN A 664 28.02 -18.93 34.42
N TRP A 665 28.00 -18.45 35.67
CA TRP A 665 29.08 -17.59 36.14
C TRP A 665 30.43 -18.31 36.21
N GLY A 666 30.39 -19.57 36.64
CA GLY A 666 31.49 -20.51 36.80
C GLY A 666 31.01 -21.76 37.54
N LEU A 667 31.85 -22.80 37.66
CA LEU A 667 31.64 -24.00 38.49
C LEU A 667 32.93 -24.24 39.29
N PRO A 668 33.07 -25.29 40.12
CA PRO A 668 34.39 -25.65 40.64
C PRO A 668 35.37 -25.94 39.48
N VAL A 669 36.63 -25.50 39.62
CA VAL A 669 37.65 -25.51 38.54
C VAL A 669 37.84 -26.90 37.91
N ALA A 670 37.71 -27.97 38.69
CA ALA A 670 37.74 -29.35 38.20
C ALA A 670 36.67 -29.68 37.13
N TYR A 671 35.63 -28.84 37.02
CA TYR A 671 34.52 -28.96 36.08
C TYR A 671 34.41 -27.75 35.16
N ALA A 672 35.50 -26.98 34.95
CA ALA A 672 35.45 -25.75 34.19
C ALA A 672 34.90 -25.90 32.77
N SER A 673 35.22 -26.99 32.07
CA SER A 673 34.68 -27.26 30.74
C SER A 673 33.15 -27.33 30.69
N LEU A 674 32.49 -27.78 31.77
CA LEU A 674 31.03 -27.88 31.81
C LEU A 674 30.35 -26.50 31.90
N ALA A 675 30.98 -25.53 32.55
CA ALA A 675 30.43 -24.18 32.69
C ALA A 675 30.68 -23.30 31.45
N LEU A 676 31.69 -23.64 30.64
CA LEU A 676 32.07 -22.96 29.41
C LEU A 676 31.14 -23.33 28.26
N ARG A 677 29.84 -23.08 28.45
CA ARG A 677 28.79 -23.32 27.46
C ARG A 677 28.03 -22.03 27.21
N ALA A 678 27.89 -21.67 25.95
CA ALA A 678 27.00 -20.62 25.50
C ALA A 678 25.63 -21.23 25.24
N TYR A 679 24.65 -20.91 26.08
CA TYR A 679 23.29 -21.43 25.97
C TYR A 679 22.47 -20.60 25.01
N HIS A 680 21.59 -21.26 24.25
CA HIS A 680 20.69 -20.62 23.29
C HIS A 680 19.83 -19.54 23.98
N PRO A 681 19.55 -18.38 23.35
CA PRO A 681 18.79 -17.29 23.98
C PRO A 681 17.32 -17.62 24.25
N THR A 682 16.74 -18.59 23.53
CA THR A 682 15.32 -18.97 23.65
C THR A 682 15.14 -20.46 23.95
N ASN A 683 13.91 -20.88 24.25
CA ASN A 683 13.54 -22.28 24.47
C ASN A 683 13.12 -23.02 23.18
N VAL A 684 13.31 -22.45 21.98
CA VAL A 684 12.78 -23.03 20.72
C VAL A 684 13.26 -24.47 20.44
N ASN A 685 14.37 -24.86 21.06
CA ASN A 685 15.04 -26.14 20.83
C ASN A 685 14.78 -27.19 21.91
N ASN A 686 13.90 -26.88 22.88
CA ASN A 686 13.64 -27.83 23.95
C ASN A 686 12.82 -29.02 23.45
N LYS A 687 13.36 -30.22 23.61
CA LYS A 687 12.78 -31.49 23.14
C LYS A 687 11.83 -32.14 24.15
N SER A 688 11.67 -31.57 25.35
CA SER A 688 10.88 -32.13 26.46
C SER A 688 9.69 -31.26 26.86
N ALA A 689 8.62 -31.89 27.37
CA ALA A 689 7.49 -31.21 27.99
C ALA A 689 7.86 -30.45 29.28
N THR A 690 9.05 -30.68 29.85
CA THR A 690 9.50 -30.12 31.14
C THR A 690 10.30 -28.81 31.03
N TRP A 691 10.63 -28.32 29.82
CA TRP A 691 11.44 -27.11 29.59
C TRP A 691 12.88 -27.17 30.09
N GLU A 692 13.35 -28.34 30.50
CA GLU A 692 14.70 -28.58 31.02
C GLU A 692 15.69 -28.73 29.87
N LEU A 693 16.91 -28.20 30.02
CA LEU A 693 18.00 -28.41 29.08
C LEU A 693 18.74 -29.71 29.40
N SER A 694 19.05 -30.48 28.36
CA SER A 694 19.83 -31.68 28.53
C SER A 694 21.23 -31.32 29.05
N GLU A 695 21.68 -32.03 30.08
CA GLU A 695 23.01 -31.84 30.69
C GLU A 695 23.26 -30.45 31.32
N TRP A 696 22.24 -29.76 31.84
CA TRP A 696 22.47 -28.57 32.67
C TRP A 696 23.34 -28.90 33.90
N PRO A 697 24.56 -28.36 34.03
CA PRO A 697 25.48 -28.84 35.04
C PRO A 697 25.21 -28.16 36.39
N ILE A 698 24.92 -29.00 37.39
CA ILE A 698 24.68 -28.59 38.77
C ILE A 698 25.87 -29.05 39.62
N ARG A 699 26.89 -28.20 39.77
CA ARG A 699 28.01 -28.42 40.69
C ARG A 699 28.07 -27.26 41.67
N ARG A 700 28.25 -27.55 42.96
CA ARG A 700 28.32 -26.53 44.01
C ARG A 700 29.78 -26.16 44.28
N ILE A 701 30.01 -24.88 44.50
CA ILE A 701 31.27 -24.38 45.07
C ILE A 701 31.19 -24.62 46.58
N GLU A 702 32.02 -25.52 47.09
CA GLU A 702 32.05 -25.96 48.50
C GLU A 702 33.00 -25.13 49.37
N THR A 703 33.88 -24.32 48.77
CA THR A 703 34.80 -23.43 49.48
C THR A 703 34.85 -22.07 48.78
N PRO A 704 35.02 -20.96 49.52
CA PRO A 704 35.08 -19.62 48.92
C PRO A 704 36.16 -19.56 47.84
N THR A 705 35.74 -19.24 46.62
CA THR A 705 36.62 -18.99 45.48
C THR A 705 36.27 -17.63 44.87
N PHE A 706 37.28 -16.93 44.38
CA PHE A 706 37.14 -15.53 43.94
C PHE A 706 37.58 -15.39 42.48
N TRP A 707 37.08 -14.34 41.82
CA TRP A 707 37.39 -14.08 40.42
C TRP A 707 38.89 -13.84 40.20
N ASP A 708 39.52 -13.06 41.09
CA ASP A 708 40.96 -12.81 41.11
C ASP A 708 41.52 -13.01 42.52
N ALA A 709 41.53 -14.25 43.00
CA ALA A 709 42.03 -14.58 44.33
C ALA A 709 43.52 -14.20 44.51
N THR A 710 43.88 -13.75 45.71
CA THR A 710 45.29 -13.44 46.06
C THR A 710 46.17 -14.70 46.16
N SER A 711 45.56 -15.85 46.45
CA SER A 711 46.22 -17.16 46.54
C SER A 711 45.27 -18.28 46.13
N GLY A 712 45.79 -19.32 45.48
CA GLY A 712 44.99 -20.44 44.95
C GLY A 712 44.50 -20.19 43.52
N ASP A 713 43.50 -20.97 43.09
CA ASP A 713 42.95 -20.86 41.74
C ASP A 713 42.16 -19.55 41.56
N LYS A 714 42.40 -18.87 40.44
CA LYS A 714 41.68 -17.66 40.04
C LYS A 714 40.59 -18.02 39.04
N LEU A 715 39.33 -17.75 39.36
CA LEU A 715 38.23 -18.13 38.48
C LEU A 715 38.28 -17.43 37.12
N LYS A 716 38.81 -16.21 37.03
CA LYS A 716 38.98 -15.49 35.75
C LYS A 716 39.83 -16.26 34.74
N ASP A 717 40.83 -17.01 35.21
CA ASP A 717 41.74 -17.79 34.36
C ASP A 717 40.99 -18.95 33.67
N TYR A 718 39.83 -19.36 34.20
CA TYR A 718 38.99 -20.42 33.64
C TYR A 718 37.72 -19.91 32.98
N TYR A 719 37.12 -18.82 33.46
CA TYR A 719 35.75 -18.43 33.09
C TYR A 719 35.61 -17.03 32.48
N GLU A 720 36.66 -16.21 32.45
CA GLU A 720 36.62 -14.96 31.68
C GLU A 720 36.63 -15.28 30.18
N ILE A 721 35.61 -14.80 29.49
CA ILE A 721 35.33 -15.08 28.08
C ILE A 721 34.98 -13.80 27.29
N CYS A 722 35.04 -12.62 27.91
CA CYS A 722 34.97 -11.38 27.13
C CYS A 722 36.13 -11.32 26.11
N PRO A 723 35.90 -10.80 24.90
CA PRO A 723 36.95 -10.71 23.87
C PRO A 723 38.15 -9.88 24.33
N PRO A 724 39.34 -10.02 23.69
CA PRO A 724 40.52 -9.26 24.05
C PRO A 724 40.30 -7.74 24.19
N GLY A 725 40.81 -7.15 25.28
CA GLY A 725 40.60 -5.75 25.61
C GLY A 725 39.22 -5.46 26.21
N TYR A 726 38.49 -6.48 26.63
CA TYR A 726 37.25 -6.39 27.38
C TYR A 726 37.26 -7.38 28.54
N HIS A 727 36.51 -7.06 29.60
CA HIS A 727 36.30 -7.94 30.75
C HIS A 727 34.86 -7.92 31.23
N ARG A 728 34.48 -8.90 32.04
CA ARG A 728 33.21 -8.88 32.76
C ARG A 728 33.26 -7.81 33.86
N PRO A 729 32.28 -6.89 33.92
CA PRO A 729 32.32 -5.81 34.89
C PRO A 729 32.22 -6.35 36.32
N SER A 730 32.92 -5.70 37.23
CA SER A 730 32.91 -5.99 38.65
C SER A 730 31.77 -5.27 39.38
N ASP A 731 31.28 -5.88 40.45
CA ASP A 731 30.43 -5.26 41.46
C ASP A 731 31.17 -5.13 42.81
N GLY A 732 32.42 -4.65 42.74
CA GLY A 732 33.33 -4.49 43.87
C GLY A 732 34.60 -5.34 43.74
N PRO A 733 35.44 -5.41 44.80
CA PRO A 733 36.70 -6.16 44.78
C PRO A 733 36.55 -7.62 44.29
N LEU A 734 37.57 -8.09 43.56
CA LEU A 734 37.56 -9.40 42.88
C LEU A 734 38.22 -10.53 43.68
N ASP A 735 38.84 -10.19 44.81
CA ASP A 735 39.70 -11.05 45.62
C ASP A 735 39.07 -11.47 46.95
N ARG A 736 37.82 -11.05 47.23
CA ARG A 736 37.09 -11.29 48.47
C ARG A 736 35.57 -11.25 48.28
N ILE A 737 34.83 -11.65 49.32
CA ILE A 737 33.38 -11.42 49.40
C ILE A 737 33.12 -9.91 49.53
N VAL A 738 32.23 -9.38 48.68
CA VAL A 738 31.85 -7.96 48.68
C VAL A 738 30.47 -7.79 49.29
N LEU A 739 30.34 -6.91 50.30
CA LEU A 739 29.08 -6.70 51.01
C LEU A 739 28.17 -5.64 50.35
N ASN A 740 28.77 -4.63 49.72
CA ASN A 740 28.06 -3.50 49.09
C ASN A 740 27.00 -2.82 49.98
N SER A 741 27.21 -2.79 51.31
CA SER A 741 26.22 -2.35 52.30
C SER A 741 26.83 -1.44 53.38
N TYR A 742 25.97 -0.71 54.11
CA TYR A 742 26.23 0.18 55.23
C TYR A 742 27.05 1.44 54.90
N THR A 743 28.13 1.28 54.13
CA THR A 743 29.01 2.35 53.66
C THR A 743 29.17 2.28 52.15
N TYR A 744 29.68 3.35 51.53
CA TYR A 744 29.97 3.36 50.10
C TYR A 744 31.37 2.84 49.74
N ASN A 745 32.15 2.35 50.71
CA ASN A 745 33.55 1.97 50.48
C ASN A 745 33.73 0.87 49.43
N ASP A 746 32.85 -0.15 49.43
CA ASP A 746 32.88 -1.20 48.41
C ASP A 746 31.97 -0.87 47.23
N VAL A 747 30.89 -0.12 47.44
CA VAL A 747 29.98 0.32 46.36
C VAL A 747 30.70 1.21 45.34
N TYR A 748 31.58 2.10 45.80
CA TYR A 748 32.40 2.91 44.90
C TYR A 748 33.52 2.14 44.21
N LYS A 749 33.72 0.86 44.55
CA LYS A 749 34.62 -0.05 43.84
C LYS A 749 33.90 -0.92 42.80
N SER A 750 32.60 -0.70 42.61
CA SER A 750 31.79 -1.41 41.62
C SER A 750 31.81 -0.67 40.28
N GLU A 751 32.35 -1.33 39.26
CA GLU A 751 32.31 -0.83 37.89
C GLU A 751 30.87 -0.68 37.40
N ILE A 752 29.97 -1.63 37.69
CA ILE A 752 28.56 -1.57 37.28
C ILE A 752 27.86 -0.38 37.93
N ARG A 753 27.96 -0.26 39.27
CA ARG A 753 27.21 0.76 40.02
C ARG A 753 27.69 2.16 39.71
N MET A 754 29.00 2.33 39.51
CA MET A 754 29.60 3.63 39.21
C MET A 754 29.32 4.10 37.78
N SER A 755 29.27 3.18 36.81
CA SER A 755 29.15 3.53 35.40
C SER A 755 27.72 3.81 34.94
N LEU A 756 26.73 3.15 35.55
CA LEU A 756 25.35 3.14 35.04
C LEU A 756 24.36 3.94 35.89
N PHE A 757 24.64 4.22 37.16
CA PHE A 757 23.68 4.86 38.05
C PHE A 757 24.16 6.20 38.58
N ARG A 758 23.28 7.20 38.56
CA ARG A 758 23.57 8.50 39.15
C ARG A 758 23.75 8.38 40.66
N ASN A 759 22.94 7.54 41.30
CA ASN A 759 23.07 7.23 42.72
C ASN A 759 23.32 5.73 42.90
N PRO A 760 24.59 5.30 43.07
CA PRO A 760 24.94 3.89 43.27
C PRO A 760 24.08 3.27 44.38
N MET A 761 23.37 2.20 44.04
CA MET A 761 22.53 1.47 44.98
C MET A 761 23.42 0.82 46.06
N LYS A 762 22.88 0.68 47.29
CA LYS A 762 23.53 -0.05 48.41
C LYS A 762 22.63 -1.21 48.84
N GLY A 763 23.24 -2.32 49.24
CA GLY A 763 22.54 -3.51 49.70
C GLY A 763 22.30 -4.56 48.62
N ASP A 764 21.57 -5.60 49.02
CA ASP A 764 21.19 -6.76 48.25
C ASP A 764 19.68 -6.85 48.08
N GLY A 765 19.21 -7.00 46.84
CA GLY A 765 17.79 -7.29 46.54
C GLY A 765 17.38 -8.73 46.85
N ASN A 766 18.33 -9.64 47.12
CA ASN A 766 18.00 -11.00 47.56
C ASN A 766 17.61 -10.99 49.04
N TRP A 767 16.32 -11.20 49.30
CA TRP A 767 15.81 -11.24 50.67
C TRP A 767 16.43 -12.36 51.50
N VAL A 768 16.73 -13.52 50.89
CA VAL A 768 17.27 -14.68 51.62
C VAL A 768 18.69 -14.39 52.08
N THR A 769 19.54 -13.83 51.22
CA THR A 769 20.90 -13.43 51.59
C THR A 769 20.91 -12.36 52.67
N ALA A 770 20.01 -11.38 52.58
CA ALA A 770 19.93 -10.29 53.56
C ALA A 770 19.37 -10.74 54.94
N GLU A 771 18.52 -11.76 54.98
CA GLU A 771 17.86 -12.21 56.22
C GLU A 771 18.50 -13.47 56.83
N LYS A 772 19.05 -14.36 56.00
CA LYS A 772 19.62 -15.66 56.38
C LYS A 772 21.03 -15.87 55.81
N PRO A 773 21.99 -14.95 56.07
CA PRO A 773 23.36 -15.12 55.60
C PRO A 773 24.00 -16.36 56.26
N ILE A 774 24.87 -17.05 55.52
CA ILE A 774 25.64 -18.19 56.07
C ILE A 774 26.59 -17.72 57.19
N ASP A 775 27.17 -16.53 57.02
CA ASP A 775 28.00 -15.87 58.00
C ASP A 775 27.33 -14.56 58.44
N PRO A 776 26.90 -14.46 59.71
CA PRO A 776 26.28 -13.25 60.24
C PRO A 776 27.14 -11.98 60.14
N GLN A 777 28.47 -12.11 60.06
CA GLN A 777 29.37 -10.95 59.86
C GLN A 777 29.29 -10.37 58.45
N ASN A 778 28.87 -11.19 57.48
CA ASN A 778 28.73 -10.82 56.08
C ASN A 778 27.26 -10.55 55.70
N LYS A 779 26.43 -10.13 56.66
CA LYS A 779 25.02 -9.79 56.43
C LYS A 779 24.88 -8.48 55.62
N PRO A 780 24.35 -8.49 54.38
CA PRO A 780 24.13 -7.25 53.65
C PRO A 780 22.87 -6.51 54.14
N GLU A 781 22.80 -5.20 53.87
CA GLU A 781 21.55 -4.44 53.98
C GLU A 781 20.58 -4.94 52.90
N LYS A 782 19.30 -5.10 53.25
CA LYS A 782 18.25 -5.39 52.27
C LYS A 782 18.01 -4.16 51.41
N TYR A 783 18.24 -4.27 50.11
CA TYR A 783 17.84 -3.24 49.16
C TYR A 783 16.35 -3.37 48.86
N ILE A 784 15.62 -2.25 48.93
CA ILE A 784 14.21 -2.19 48.57
C ILE A 784 14.13 -1.53 47.19
N PRO A 785 13.75 -2.30 46.13
CA PRO A 785 13.70 -1.76 44.79
C PRO A 785 12.71 -0.60 44.66
N LYS A 786 13.06 0.35 43.79
CA LYS A 786 12.22 1.49 43.40
C LYS A 786 12.48 1.82 41.93
N ILE A 787 11.53 2.52 41.31
CA ILE A 787 11.72 3.11 39.98
C ILE A 787 12.84 4.15 40.06
N LEU A 788 13.80 4.06 39.15
CA LEU A 788 14.94 4.97 39.04
C LEU A 788 14.67 6.03 37.96
N GLU A 789 15.13 7.27 38.18
CA GLU A 789 14.86 8.40 37.26
C GLU A 789 15.59 8.23 35.93
N GLU A 790 16.76 7.61 35.96
CA GLU A 790 17.62 7.34 34.80
C GLU A 790 17.24 6.09 33.98
N ILE A 791 16.07 5.49 34.24
CA ILE A 791 15.62 4.23 33.61
C ILE A 791 14.29 4.41 32.87
N LYS A 792 14.25 3.91 31.63
CA LYS A 792 13.02 3.64 30.88
C LYS A 792 12.94 2.16 30.52
N TYR A 793 11.74 1.68 30.23
CA TYR A 793 11.51 0.30 29.79
C TYR A 793 10.64 0.24 28.55
N GLY A 794 11.06 -0.55 27.55
CA GLY A 794 10.27 -0.78 26.37
C GLY A 794 11.08 -1.25 25.17
N PHE A 795 10.62 -0.94 23.97
CA PHE A 795 11.27 -1.31 22.72
C PHE A 795 12.35 -0.31 22.33
N TYR A 796 13.32 -0.76 21.54
CA TYR A 796 14.45 0.05 21.11
C TYR A 796 14.69 -0.18 19.62
N ALA A 797 14.70 0.90 18.83
CA ALA A 797 14.78 0.82 17.38
C ALA A 797 16.24 0.82 16.93
N ASP A 798 16.79 -0.36 16.65
CA ASP A 798 18.20 -0.55 16.30
C ASP A 798 18.42 -1.01 14.84
N GLY A 799 17.37 -1.02 14.03
CA GLY A 799 17.40 -1.49 12.64
C GLY A 799 17.18 -3.00 12.54
N PHE A 800 17.09 -3.70 13.67
CA PHE A 800 16.73 -5.12 13.71
C PHE A 800 15.35 -5.33 14.34
N PHE A 801 15.11 -4.78 15.53
CA PHE A 801 13.88 -4.98 16.29
C PHE A 801 12.67 -4.28 15.68
N ASP A 802 12.81 -3.00 15.34
CA ASP A 802 11.73 -2.13 14.83
C ASP A 802 11.24 -2.49 13.42
N ARG A 803 11.98 -3.38 12.74
CA ARG A 803 11.72 -3.80 11.37
C ARG A 803 11.09 -5.19 11.26
N ARG A 804 10.96 -5.91 12.37
CA ARG A 804 10.53 -7.32 12.40
C ARG A 804 9.22 -7.50 13.19
N PRO A 805 8.46 -8.55 12.89
CA PRO A 805 7.21 -8.81 13.59
C PRO A 805 7.48 -9.17 15.04
N ILE A 806 6.82 -8.46 15.96
CA ILE A 806 6.85 -8.80 17.38
C ILE A 806 5.91 -9.98 17.59
N VAL A 807 6.45 -11.13 18.00
CA VAL A 807 5.72 -12.37 18.21
C VAL A 807 5.80 -12.81 19.66
N GLU A 808 4.89 -13.70 20.06
CA GLU A 808 4.85 -14.27 21.40
C GLU A 808 5.23 -15.76 21.41
N ARG A 809 5.94 -16.19 22.45
CA ARG A 809 6.33 -17.58 22.70
C ARG A 809 6.11 -17.93 24.16
N ASP A 810 6.10 -19.23 24.44
CA ASP A 810 5.89 -19.79 25.78
C ASP A 810 7.21 -20.00 26.53
N MET A 811 7.26 -19.63 27.81
CA MET A 811 8.35 -19.91 28.75
C MET A 811 7.81 -20.37 30.10
N ILE A 812 8.65 -20.92 30.96
CA ILE A 812 8.26 -21.23 32.33
C ILE A 812 7.96 -19.93 33.09
N ASP A 813 6.85 -19.92 33.84
CA ASP A 813 6.57 -18.89 34.83
C ASP A 813 7.51 -19.05 36.03
N GLY A 814 8.43 -18.10 36.20
CA GLY A 814 9.42 -18.16 37.28
C GLY A 814 8.81 -18.02 38.69
N ILE A 815 7.61 -17.45 38.83
CA ILE A 815 6.92 -17.27 40.13
C ILE A 815 6.19 -18.56 40.51
N GLU A 816 5.54 -19.20 39.54
CA GLU A 816 4.70 -20.39 39.77
C GLU A 816 5.31 -21.68 39.21
N ARG A 817 6.63 -21.71 39.06
CA ARG A 817 7.41 -22.83 38.50
C ARG A 817 7.02 -24.19 39.07
N GLY A 818 6.82 -24.28 40.38
CA GLY A 818 6.47 -25.53 41.07
C GLY A 818 5.16 -26.18 40.61
N SER A 819 4.30 -25.43 39.90
CA SER A 819 3.06 -25.92 39.29
C SER A 819 3.20 -26.30 37.81
N GLY A 820 4.35 -26.01 37.18
CA GLY A 820 4.56 -26.16 35.73
C GLY A 820 3.86 -25.10 34.88
N LYS A 821 3.39 -24.00 35.47
CA LYS A 821 2.72 -22.91 34.75
C LYS A 821 3.66 -22.27 33.73
N VAL A 822 3.08 -21.91 32.58
CA VAL A 822 3.74 -21.25 31.46
C VAL A 822 3.26 -19.80 31.36
N SER A 823 4.18 -18.91 31.00
CA SER A 823 3.94 -17.49 30.70
C SER A 823 4.32 -17.17 29.26
N LYS A 824 3.74 -16.09 28.70
CA LYS A 824 4.07 -15.59 27.36
C LYS A 824 5.16 -14.54 27.44
N TYR A 825 6.15 -14.65 26.58
CA TYR A 825 7.15 -13.61 26.36
C TYR A 825 7.14 -13.15 24.91
N LYS A 826 7.54 -11.90 24.69
CA LYS A 826 7.45 -11.22 23.40
C LYS A 826 8.77 -10.69 22.91
N GLY A 827 8.95 -10.67 21.60
CA GLY A 827 10.14 -10.17 20.95
C GLY A 827 10.14 -10.49 19.47
N VAL A 828 11.29 -10.30 18.82
CA VAL A 828 11.46 -10.62 17.40
C VAL A 828 12.44 -11.77 17.24
N SER A 829 12.30 -12.55 16.17
CA SER A 829 13.19 -13.68 15.83
C SER A 829 13.34 -14.72 16.96
N LEU A 830 12.26 -14.94 17.74
CA LEU A 830 12.27 -15.81 18.93
C LEU A 830 12.56 -17.31 18.67
N ASP A 831 12.61 -17.72 17.41
CA ASP A 831 12.90 -19.08 16.98
C ASP A 831 14.36 -19.30 16.54
N THR A 832 15.20 -18.30 16.73
CA THR A 832 16.59 -18.26 16.28
C THR A 832 17.51 -17.77 17.40
N THR A 833 18.82 -17.85 17.18
CA THR A 833 19.81 -17.27 18.09
C THR A 833 19.90 -15.73 17.99
N GLU A 834 19.24 -15.13 17.00
CA GLU A 834 19.12 -13.67 16.84
C GLU A 834 17.94 -13.08 17.63
N ALA A 835 17.32 -13.86 18.53
CA ALA A 835 16.21 -13.40 19.35
C ALA A 835 16.51 -12.08 20.07
N ALA A 836 15.61 -11.13 19.91
CA ALA A 836 15.74 -9.79 20.44
C ALA A 836 14.49 -9.38 21.22
N TYR A 837 14.69 -8.59 22.27
CA TYR A 837 13.69 -8.27 23.27
C TYR A 837 13.62 -6.78 23.55
N GLY A 838 12.46 -6.31 24.01
CA GLY A 838 12.38 -5.08 24.78
C GLY A 838 13.20 -5.17 26.07
N GLY A 839 13.36 -4.07 26.77
CA GLY A 839 14.24 -4.02 27.94
C GLY A 839 14.42 -2.64 28.51
N VAL A 840 15.50 -2.46 29.27
CA VAL A 840 15.82 -1.23 29.98
C VAL A 840 16.75 -0.35 29.16
N LEU A 841 16.36 0.91 28.98
CA LEU A 841 17.28 1.96 28.58
C LEU A 841 17.75 2.71 29.84
N ILE A 842 19.06 2.76 30.03
CA ILE A 842 19.70 3.61 31.04
C ILE A 842 20.25 4.84 30.35
N PHE A 843 19.96 6.02 30.88
CA PHE A 843 20.40 7.29 30.30
C PHE A 843 20.92 8.26 31.36
N ASN A 844 21.86 9.11 30.97
CA ASN A 844 22.35 10.19 31.80
C ASN A 844 21.57 11.47 31.48
N PRO A 845 20.81 12.04 32.43
CA PRO A 845 19.99 13.22 32.18
C PRO A 845 20.82 14.50 31.95
N ASP A 846 22.10 14.50 32.33
CA ASP A 846 22.96 15.68 32.24
C ASP A 846 23.63 15.82 30.86
N ASN A 847 23.76 14.72 30.10
CA ASN A 847 24.45 14.72 28.79
C ASN A 847 23.79 13.81 27.72
N ASN A 848 22.67 13.17 28.03
CA ASN A 848 21.90 12.26 27.18
C ASN A 848 22.63 10.99 26.71
N ALA A 849 23.80 10.69 27.26
CA ALA A 849 24.48 9.41 27.05
C ALA A 849 23.55 8.27 27.48
N SER A 850 23.39 7.27 26.62
CA SER A 850 22.42 6.20 26.85
C SER A 850 22.89 4.84 26.34
N ILE A 851 22.33 3.80 26.95
CA ILE A 851 22.64 2.41 26.61
C ILE A 851 21.42 1.52 26.89
N PHE A 852 21.23 0.53 26.02
CA PHE A 852 20.10 -0.39 26.10
C PHE A 852 20.54 -1.79 26.55
N PHE A 853 19.79 -2.34 27.50
CA PHE A 853 19.93 -3.70 28.03
C PHE A 853 18.64 -4.48 27.76
N PRO A 854 18.66 -5.48 26.85
CA PRO A 854 17.47 -6.27 26.57
C PRO A 854 17.10 -7.15 27.78
N ALA A 855 15.81 -7.36 27.96
CA ALA A 855 15.25 -8.24 28.97
C ALA A 855 15.33 -9.71 28.51
N ALA A 856 16.55 -10.24 28.40
CA ALA A 856 16.80 -11.59 27.90
C ALA A 856 16.34 -12.72 28.84
N GLY A 857 15.81 -12.40 30.03
CA GLY A 857 15.49 -13.40 31.05
C GLY A 857 16.74 -14.08 31.61
N ARG A 858 16.54 -15.22 32.27
CA ARG A 858 17.62 -16.05 32.83
C ARG A 858 17.31 -17.53 32.69
N ARG A 859 18.37 -18.34 32.75
CA ARG A 859 18.30 -19.79 32.80
C ARG A 859 18.29 -20.25 34.25
N TRP A 860 17.28 -21.04 34.62
CA TRP A 860 17.05 -21.50 35.98
C TRP A 860 18.16 -22.45 36.44
N HIS A 861 18.59 -22.31 37.69
CA HIS A 861 19.78 -22.98 38.21
C HIS A 861 19.69 -24.51 38.30
N THR A 862 18.50 -25.12 38.40
CA THR A 862 18.37 -26.57 38.52
C THR A 862 18.28 -27.31 37.20
N ASP A 863 17.89 -26.64 36.12
CA ASP A 863 17.55 -27.34 34.87
C ASP A 863 17.76 -26.51 33.59
N GLY A 864 18.20 -25.26 33.70
CA GLY A 864 18.48 -24.42 32.54
C GLY A 864 17.25 -23.94 31.77
N SER A 865 16.03 -24.15 32.25
CA SER A 865 14.84 -23.57 31.61
C SER A 865 14.88 -22.03 31.63
N LEU A 866 14.42 -21.39 30.55
CA LEU A 866 14.31 -19.93 30.48
C LEU A 866 13.08 -19.42 31.23
N GLU A 867 13.27 -18.33 31.99
CA GLU A 867 12.22 -17.59 32.69
C GLU A 867 12.45 -16.07 32.58
N TYR A 868 11.36 -15.30 32.73
CA TYR A 868 11.34 -13.81 32.72
C TYR A 868 11.88 -13.14 31.44
N ALA A 869 11.98 -13.87 30.32
CA ALA A 869 12.31 -13.29 29.04
C ALA A 869 11.26 -12.23 28.65
N SER A 870 11.70 -11.15 28.02
CA SER A 870 10.91 -9.93 27.71
C SER A 870 10.38 -9.14 28.92
N GLU A 871 10.76 -9.52 30.14
CA GLU A 871 10.32 -8.85 31.38
C GLU A 871 11.50 -8.32 32.21
N THR A 872 12.53 -9.14 32.41
CA THR A 872 13.72 -8.77 33.20
C THR A 872 15.00 -9.21 32.51
N GLY A 873 16.00 -8.33 32.48
CA GLY A 873 17.35 -8.66 32.06
C GLY A 873 18.22 -9.01 33.27
N TYR A 874 18.99 -10.10 33.18
CA TYR A 874 19.90 -10.53 34.25
C TYR A 874 21.33 -10.53 33.73
N TYR A 875 22.23 -9.86 34.46
CA TYR A 875 23.60 -9.63 34.01
C TYR A 875 24.62 -10.01 35.08
N TRP A 876 25.59 -10.83 34.70
CA TRP A 876 26.66 -11.24 35.60
C TRP A 876 27.67 -10.11 35.85
N SER A 877 28.08 -9.97 37.12
CA SER A 877 29.32 -9.30 37.48
C SER A 877 30.45 -10.31 37.70
N SER A 878 31.67 -9.83 37.92
CA SER A 878 32.84 -10.63 38.34
C SER A 878 33.05 -10.66 39.86
N SER A 879 32.09 -10.22 40.69
CA SER A 879 32.28 -10.12 42.15
C SER A 879 31.51 -11.18 42.94
N ALA A 880 32.18 -11.77 43.93
CA ALA A 880 31.56 -12.71 44.87
C ALA A 880 30.68 -11.98 45.89
N ALA A 881 29.49 -12.54 46.16
CA ALA A 881 28.52 -12.02 47.12
C ALA A 881 28.46 -12.90 48.39
N PRO A 882 27.89 -12.41 49.50
CA PRO A 882 27.69 -13.22 50.69
C PRO A 882 26.81 -14.43 50.40
N GLY A 883 27.16 -15.60 50.96
CA GLY A 883 26.34 -16.80 50.86
C GLY A 883 25.15 -16.79 51.82
N TRP A 884 24.21 -17.71 51.60
CA TRP A 884 23.04 -17.88 52.45
C TRP A 884 22.73 -19.36 52.69
N THR A 885 22.06 -19.63 53.81
CA THR A 885 21.51 -20.95 54.16
C THR A 885 20.15 -20.79 54.83
N ASP A 886 19.23 -21.71 54.53
CA ASP A 886 17.89 -21.77 55.09
C ASP A 886 17.56 -23.20 55.52
N THR A 887 17.34 -23.38 56.82
CA THR A 887 16.95 -24.66 57.43
C THR A 887 15.48 -24.69 57.85
N SER A 888 14.71 -23.64 57.55
CA SER A 888 13.31 -23.51 58.00
C SER A 888 12.37 -24.59 57.44
N SER A 889 12.72 -25.23 56.32
CA SER A 889 12.00 -26.37 55.76
C SER A 889 12.40 -27.74 56.33
N GLY A 890 13.30 -27.80 57.32
CA GLY A 890 13.86 -29.05 57.86
C GLY A 890 14.99 -29.67 57.02
N GLU A 891 15.13 -29.29 55.75
CA GLU A 891 16.30 -29.51 54.90
C GLU A 891 17.14 -28.23 54.81
N GLU A 892 18.47 -28.35 54.87
CA GLU A 892 19.38 -27.23 54.63
C GLU A 892 19.45 -26.91 53.12
N LYS A 893 18.96 -25.73 52.74
CA LYS A 893 19.00 -25.20 51.38
C LYS A 893 19.84 -23.94 51.34
N GLY A 894 20.63 -23.73 50.29
CA GLY A 894 21.44 -22.52 50.22
C GLY A 894 22.51 -22.54 49.14
N SER A 895 23.14 -21.37 48.98
CA SER A 895 24.36 -21.17 48.21
C SER A 895 25.41 -20.57 49.15
N ALA A 896 26.05 -21.44 49.95
CA ALA A 896 26.96 -21.02 51.01
C ALA A 896 28.23 -20.32 50.49
N HIS A 897 28.81 -20.80 49.38
CA HIS A 897 30.09 -20.30 48.86
C HIS A 897 30.10 -19.94 47.37
N GLY A 898 28.96 -20.05 46.69
CA GLY A 898 28.82 -19.78 45.26
C GLY A 898 27.75 -18.73 44.94
N ASN A 899 27.58 -17.74 45.82
CA ASN A 899 26.63 -16.64 45.59
C ASN A 899 27.37 -15.44 44.99
N ILE A 900 26.83 -14.87 43.91
CA ILE A 900 27.52 -13.96 43.01
C ILE A 900 26.70 -12.69 42.84
N TRP A 901 27.36 -11.55 42.78
CA TRP A 901 26.68 -10.30 42.43
C TRP A 901 26.28 -10.28 40.96
N GLY A 902 25.03 -9.94 40.71
CA GLY A 902 24.53 -9.54 39.41
C GLY A 902 23.61 -8.36 39.54
N ILE A 903 23.05 -7.94 38.41
CA ILE A 903 22.04 -6.91 38.37
C ILE A 903 20.82 -7.39 37.59
N GLU A 904 19.65 -7.12 38.16
CA GLU A 904 18.36 -7.35 37.52
C GLU A 904 17.85 -6.01 36.98
N TYR A 905 17.67 -5.94 35.66
CA TYR A 905 17.14 -4.78 34.97
C TYR A 905 15.68 -5.02 34.59
N ASN A 906 14.79 -4.30 35.25
CA ASN A 906 13.40 -4.11 34.87
C ASN A 906 12.91 -2.75 35.38
N TYR A 907 11.80 -2.24 34.85
CA TYR A 907 11.33 -0.89 35.18
C TYR A 907 11.04 -0.69 36.68
N LEU A 908 10.32 -1.63 37.26
CA LEU A 908 9.73 -1.53 38.59
C LEU A 908 10.72 -1.70 39.73
N ALA A 909 11.67 -2.59 39.51
CA ALA A 909 12.45 -3.22 40.55
C ALA A 909 13.87 -3.49 40.04
N THR A 910 14.47 -2.53 39.33
CA THR A 910 15.91 -2.60 39.05
C THR A 910 16.65 -2.74 40.38
N THR A 911 17.44 -3.80 40.49
CA THR A 911 18.09 -4.15 41.76
C THR A 911 19.44 -4.81 41.54
N PRO A 912 20.48 -4.44 42.30
CA PRO A 912 21.61 -5.33 42.52
C PRO A 912 21.10 -6.55 43.29
N LYS A 913 21.55 -7.74 42.91
CA LYS A 913 21.04 -8.97 43.52
C LYS A 913 22.10 -10.05 43.53
N SER A 914 22.29 -10.65 44.70
CA SER A 914 23.09 -11.86 44.81
C SER A 914 22.31 -13.09 44.33
N SER A 915 22.93 -13.92 43.51
CA SER A 915 22.34 -15.14 42.95
C SER A 915 23.37 -16.27 42.84
N SER A 916 22.90 -17.52 42.87
CA SER A 916 23.78 -18.69 42.70
C SER A 916 24.51 -18.64 41.36
N HIS A 917 25.82 -18.93 41.36
CA HIS A 917 26.66 -19.12 40.16
C HIS A 917 26.08 -20.07 39.11
N GLN A 918 25.18 -20.96 39.53
CA GLN A 918 24.56 -21.99 38.69
C GLN A 918 23.47 -21.46 37.77
N PHE A 919 22.93 -20.25 37.99
CA PHE A 919 22.02 -19.62 37.03
C PHE A 919 22.76 -19.32 35.72
N GLY A 920 22.04 -19.23 34.60
CA GLY A 920 22.60 -18.71 33.36
C GLY A 920 22.10 -17.29 33.09
N PHE A 921 22.99 -16.31 33.14
CA PHE A 921 22.69 -14.90 32.83
C PHE A 921 23.41 -14.46 31.56
N THR A 922 22.99 -13.33 31.02
CA THR A 922 23.70 -12.67 29.94
C THR A 922 24.95 -11.96 30.46
N ILE A 923 25.97 -11.79 29.62
CA ILE A 923 27.17 -11.02 29.94
C ILE A 923 27.19 -9.77 29.07
N ARG A 924 27.36 -8.61 29.73
CA ARG A 924 27.65 -7.33 29.07
C ARG A 924 29.06 -6.90 29.45
N CYS A 925 30.00 -7.06 28.51
CA CYS A 925 31.40 -6.74 28.76
C CYS A 925 31.65 -5.23 28.82
N VAL A 926 32.71 -4.85 29.54
CA VAL A 926 33.23 -3.49 29.63
C VAL A 926 34.63 -3.43 29.01
N LYS A 927 35.02 -2.25 28.52
CA LYS A 927 36.33 -2.03 27.92
C LYS A 927 37.38 -1.82 29.01
N GLU A 928 38.54 -2.46 28.83
CA GLU A 928 39.75 -2.26 29.65
C GLU A 928 40.29 -0.82 29.61
#